data_AF-A0A9P0CBE9-F1
#
_entry.id   AF-A0A9P0CBE9-F1
#
_cell.length_a   1.000
_cell.length_b   1.000
_cell.length_c   1.000
_cell.angle_alpha   90.00
_cell.angle_beta   90.00
_cell.angle_gamma   90.00
#
_symmetry.space_group_name_H-M   'P 1'
#
loop_
_entity.id
_entity.type
_entity.pdbx_description
1 polymer ?
#
loop_
_entity_poly.entity_id
_entity_poly.type
_entity_poly.pdbx_seq_one_letter_code
_entity_poly.pdbx_strand_id
1 'polypeptide(L)'
;MVHEVKIGDMKLLTFVTVLSSASCCSAYNILVFSPYPTWSQYIQMEPLFSALGLRGHNVTVVSPFPPKKEQSHFHHIHFVADLYWKIKFSAPTSLKDWIAEIKDKRLPIDFWKELPDASMPEILESSVFQDLIHNENKFDLVFMEVFFGQEPLVILGHLLDAPVVAFATFGHMPDILRYMGAPNAVAYLSHFNVDYAGSLSLTQRLENAWIHYRTMLYDEYWYYPQHDAVLAKYFPGPLPSISDMLRNISLFFLTANTAVDGAKIYPPNVIELPVLHLKDPAPLDKELDVIMNNAQDGVIYFSFGSIVTPSILGEEETQIFLSVLKELNQTVLWKTDWNSTSHDIPKNVYTRDWFDQKSILAHPRCVLFLTHGGLSSLMEAINYAVPVVGMSVFGDQPKNLAYAEYLGYGLHIPHKDLTQNSLRRALRTVLQDSRFKENINRASKIFQDKPMSSLDTAIYWIEYAIRHKGAHHLKPLAVRMPWYQLFLLDIITVRMGNKMDLLLQRWNFMTRSGLTLLTMLVCCASQLQPTAEPEFYFLHPCSRSDPRINDCLTYAANNLAMHFRKGIPELEITNVEPIVIDEINLALGSGPDGYRATFRDIEAFGVSNLTVTQVRSDLSSLQFQLSFYIPKISAKARYRSSGVLIMVQATGGGDYWGEYEGVKAKVYFRASEYQAEGRSYLQVEDLKMDFSVKSIQMGIQNVHNGNAVIEAALNLFINSNAQDLLREMKPSIKRKLLVTMKGFIDNLFSRIPYDSWIVD
;
A
#
# COMPACT_ATOMS: atom_id res chain seq x y z
N MET A 1 35.46 30.63 51.82
CA MET A 1 35.53 29.27 52.38
C MET A 1 35.82 28.34 51.23
N VAL A 2 37.08 27.92 51.11
CA VAL A 2 37.52 26.93 50.13
C VAL A 2 37.12 25.58 50.72
N HIS A 3 36.15 24.90 50.11
CA HIS A 3 35.81 23.54 50.51
C HIS A 3 36.93 22.59 50.05
N GLU A 4 37.71 22.10 51.01
CA GLU A 4 38.55 20.92 50.84
C GLU A 4 37.65 19.74 50.46
N VAL A 5 37.69 19.36 49.19
CA VAL A 5 37.15 18.08 48.73
C VAL A 5 38.03 16.99 49.34
N LYS A 6 37.47 16.18 50.25
CA LYS A 6 38.21 15.10 50.90
C LYS A 6 38.64 14.10 49.83
N ILE A 7 39.87 13.59 49.95
CA ILE A 7 40.47 12.58 49.05
C ILE A 7 39.57 11.33 48.89
N GLY A 8 38.70 11.02 49.87
CA GLY A 8 37.70 9.96 49.79
C GLY A 8 36.58 10.23 48.76
N ASP A 9 36.13 11.48 48.63
CA ASP A 9 35.09 11.88 47.66
C ASP A 9 35.63 11.81 46.22
N MET A 10 36.92 12.08 46.04
CA MET A 10 37.59 11.96 44.74
C MET A 10 37.73 10.50 44.29
N LYS A 11 37.99 9.57 45.22
CA LYS A 11 38.01 8.12 44.93
C LYS A 11 36.61 7.59 44.62
N LEU A 12 35.58 8.05 45.34
CA LEU A 12 34.19 7.68 45.08
C LEU A 12 33.72 8.21 43.71
N LEU A 13 34.05 9.46 43.38
CA LEU A 13 33.74 10.05 42.08
C LEU A 13 34.47 9.30 40.95
N THR A 14 35.74 8.95 41.13
CA THR A 14 36.50 8.15 40.16
C THR A 14 35.92 6.75 40.00
N PHE A 15 35.53 6.09 41.09
CA PHE A 15 34.91 4.76 41.07
C PHE A 15 33.53 4.77 40.42
N VAL A 16 32.70 5.78 40.69
CA VAL A 16 31.40 5.99 40.02
C VAL A 16 31.62 6.31 38.54
N THR A 17 32.62 7.11 38.18
CA THR A 17 32.93 7.43 36.78
C THR A 17 33.42 6.19 36.04
N VAL A 18 34.26 5.35 36.66
CA VAL A 18 34.74 4.05 36.13
C VAL A 18 33.59 3.04 36.01
N LEU A 19 32.67 2.95 36.97
CA LEU A 19 31.48 2.10 36.86
C LEU A 19 30.49 2.61 35.81
N SER A 20 30.35 3.92 35.67
CA SER A 20 29.51 4.55 34.64
C SER A 20 30.09 4.31 33.23
N SER A 21 31.42 4.34 33.09
CA SER A 21 32.10 4.03 31.83
C SER A 21 32.22 2.54 31.56
N ALA A 22 32.30 1.68 32.59
CA ALA A 22 32.20 0.23 32.45
C ALA A 22 30.79 -0.21 32.01
N SER A 23 29.74 0.50 32.44
CA SER A 23 28.36 0.29 31.99
C SER A 23 28.16 0.71 30.51
N CYS A 24 29.05 1.52 29.95
CA CYS A 24 29.08 1.88 28.53
C CYS A 24 29.86 0.89 27.64
N CYS A 25 30.50 -0.14 28.22
CA CYS A 25 31.32 -1.11 27.49
C CYS A 25 30.79 -2.55 27.64
N SER A 26 29.48 -2.76 27.44
CA SER A 26 28.94 -4.12 27.35
C SER A 26 29.27 -4.71 25.97
N ALA A 27 30.24 -5.62 25.92
CA ALA A 27 30.43 -6.50 24.77
C ALA A 27 29.30 -7.53 24.73
N TYR A 28 28.69 -7.73 23.56
CA TYR A 28 27.63 -8.72 23.35
C TYR A 28 28.17 -9.87 22.51
N ASN A 29 27.68 -11.08 22.75
CA ASN A 29 27.99 -12.26 21.96
C ASN A 29 26.95 -12.41 20.84
N ILE A 30 27.36 -12.22 19.60
CA ILE A 30 26.46 -12.21 18.43
C ILE A 30 26.83 -13.38 17.52
N LEU A 31 25.86 -14.25 17.24
CA LEU A 31 26.01 -15.29 16.23
C LEU A 31 25.48 -14.78 14.89
N VAL A 32 26.29 -14.89 13.85
CA VAL A 32 25.88 -14.71 12.46
C VAL A 32 25.94 -16.08 11.78
N PHE A 33 24.81 -16.55 11.26
CA PHE A 33 24.74 -17.85 10.60
C PHE A 33 24.27 -17.70 9.15
N SER A 34 25.20 -17.87 8.20
CA SER A 34 25.00 -17.63 6.76
C SER A 34 25.72 -18.72 5.93
N PRO A 35 25.21 -19.97 5.93
CA PRO A 35 25.91 -21.13 5.39
C PRO A 35 25.92 -21.23 3.86
N TYR A 36 25.11 -20.45 3.15
CA TYR A 36 24.98 -20.56 1.70
C TYR A 36 26.07 -19.81 0.91
N PRO A 37 26.61 -20.39 -0.18
CA PRO A 37 27.72 -19.83 -0.95
C PRO A 37 27.27 -18.76 -1.96
N THR A 38 26.60 -17.72 -1.48
CA THR A 38 26.10 -16.59 -2.30
C THR A 38 26.86 -15.30 -2.00
N TRP A 39 27.99 -15.10 -2.71
CA TRP A 39 28.88 -13.97 -2.44
C TRP A 39 28.20 -12.60 -2.53
N SER A 40 27.32 -12.41 -3.52
CA SER A 40 26.59 -11.15 -3.72
C SER A 40 25.62 -10.80 -2.58
N GLN A 41 25.23 -11.78 -1.77
CA GLN A 41 24.39 -11.61 -0.59
C GLN A 41 25.26 -11.34 0.63
N TYR A 42 26.26 -12.19 0.85
CA TYR A 42 27.17 -12.06 1.98
C TYR A 42 27.90 -10.71 2.00
N ILE A 43 28.36 -10.21 0.85
CA ILE A 43 29.08 -8.94 0.77
C ILE A 43 28.22 -7.74 1.22
N GLN A 44 26.89 -7.84 1.15
CA GLN A 44 25.99 -6.79 1.64
C GLN A 44 25.97 -6.73 3.17
N MET A 45 26.16 -7.86 3.85
CA MET A 45 26.04 -7.95 5.32
C MET A 45 27.40 -7.92 6.03
N GLU A 46 28.47 -8.39 5.39
CA GLU A 46 29.83 -8.47 5.97
C GLU A 46 30.32 -7.20 6.66
N PRO A 47 30.11 -5.98 6.11
CA PRO A 47 30.54 -4.74 6.77
C PRO A 47 29.93 -4.53 8.16
N LEU A 48 28.71 -5.02 8.37
CA LEU A 48 28.02 -4.95 9.67
C LEU A 48 28.75 -5.78 10.72
N PHE A 49 29.13 -7.01 10.37
CA PHE A 49 29.79 -7.93 11.29
C PHE A 49 31.19 -7.43 11.66
N SER A 50 31.94 -6.95 10.66
CA SER A 50 33.22 -6.26 10.86
C SER A 50 33.08 -5.07 11.80
N ALA A 51 32.06 -4.22 11.61
CA ALA A 51 31.84 -3.04 12.43
C ALA A 51 31.42 -3.35 13.87
N LEU A 52 30.61 -4.40 14.08
CA LEU A 52 30.25 -4.89 15.42
C LEU A 52 31.50 -5.37 16.19
N GLY A 53 32.40 -6.10 15.51
CA GLY A 53 33.67 -6.53 16.09
C GLY A 53 34.58 -5.36 16.47
N LEU A 54 34.70 -4.36 15.59
CA LEU A 54 35.46 -3.13 15.86
C LEU A 54 34.90 -2.28 17.03
N ARG A 55 33.61 -2.44 17.34
CA ARG A 55 32.97 -1.82 18.52
C ARG A 55 33.12 -2.65 19.80
N GLY A 56 33.83 -3.78 19.74
CA GLY A 56 34.14 -4.62 20.89
C GLY A 56 33.11 -5.71 21.17
N HIS A 57 32.08 -5.90 20.33
CA HIS A 57 31.20 -7.06 20.45
C HIS A 57 31.93 -8.32 19.97
N ASN A 58 31.64 -9.45 20.60
CA ASN A 58 32.16 -10.75 20.20
C ASN A 58 31.27 -11.34 19.10
N VAL A 59 31.75 -11.35 17.85
CA VAL A 59 30.96 -11.75 16.69
C VAL A 59 31.47 -13.08 16.13
N THR A 60 30.65 -14.13 16.23
CA THR A 60 30.93 -15.43 15.61
C THR A 60 30.21 -15.51 14.26
N VAL A 61 30.96 -15.58 13.17
CA VAL A 61 30.42 -15.61 11.80
C VAL A 61 30.64 -16.97 11.17
N VAL A 62 29.55 -17.72 10.96
CA VAL A 62 29.55 -18.97 10.21
C VAL A 62 29.22 -18.67 8.76
N SER A 63 30.20 -18.81 7.87
CA SER A 63 30.00 -18.55 6.43
C SER A 63 31.03 -19.24 5.53
N PRO A 64 30.72 -19.40 4.23
CA PRO A 64 31.67 -19.86 3.21
C PRO A 64 32.83 -18.90 2.96
N PHE A 65 32.71 -17.66 3.43
CA PHE A 65 33.51 -16.55 2.95
C PHE A 65 34.42 -16.01 4.06
N PRO A 66 35.67 -16.48 4.15
CA PRO A 66 36.60 -16.00 5.17
C PRO A 66 36.88 -14.50 5.00
N PRO A 67 37.10 -13.77 6.10
CA PRO A 67 37.41 -12.35 6.04
C PRO A 67 38.76 -12.13 5.34
N LYS A 68 38.87 -11.07 4.54
CA LYS A 68 40.11 -10.73 3.82
C LYS A 68 41.27 -10.34 4.74
N LYS A 69 40.94 -9.89 5.97
CA LYS A 69 41.89 -9.48 7.00
C LYS A 69 41.36 -9.96 8.34
N GLU A 70 42.25 -10.47 9.18
CA GLU A 70 41.91 -10.78 10.56
C GLU A 70 41.50 -9.49 11.31
N GLN A 71 40.50 -9.62 12.18
CA GLN A 71 39.96 -8.52 12.96
C GLN A 71 39.74 -8.98 14.40
N SER A 72 40.01 -8.09 15.36
CA SER A 72 39.72 -8.36 16.77
C SER A 72 38.23 -8.56 17.01
N HIS A 73 37.87 -9.53 17.86
CA HIS A 73 36.48 -9.86 18.21
C HIS A 73 35.60 -10.33 17.04
N PHE A 74 36.22 -10.69 15.91
CA PHE A 74 35.57 -11.32 14.77
C PHE A 74 36.08 -12.77 14.65
N HIS A 75 35.24 -13.73 15.01
CA HIS A 75 35.55 -15.16 14.95
C HIS A 75 34.87 -15.79 13.75
N HIS A 76 35.63 -16.08 12.69
CA HIS A 76 35.11 -16.76 11.52
C HIS A 76 35.16 -18.27 11.70
N ILE A 77 34.06 -18.94 11.37
CA ILE A 77 33.99 -20.39 11.23
C ILE A 77 33.63 -20.67 9.77
N HIS A 78 34.53 -21.32 9.05
CA HIS A 78 34.29 -21.70 7.67
C HIS A 78 33.31 -22.87 7.60
N PHE A 79 32.19 -22.67 6.92
CA PHE A 79 31.21 -23.70 6.66
C PHE A 79 30.45 -23.39 5.36
N VAL A 80 30.21 -24.41 4.54
CA VAL A 80 29.50 -24.31 3.26
C VAL A 80 28.48 -25.43 3.18
N ALA A 81 27.24 -25.10 2.85
CA ALA A 81 26.26 -26.10 2.41
C ALA A 81 26.51 -26.39 0.92
N ASP A 82 27.34 -27.38 0.63
CA ASP A 82 27.84 -27.68 -0.73
C ASP A 82 26.74 -28.15 -1.66
N LEU A 83 25.73 -28.86 -1.12
CA LEU A 83 24.64 -29.40 -1.92
C LEU A 83 23.74 -28.30 -2.48
N TYR A 84 23.63 -27.17 -1.77
CA TYR A 84 22.94 -25.98 -2.25
C TYR A 84 23.49 -25.50 -3.59
N TRP A 85 24.82 -25.35 -3.72
CA TRP A 85 25.42 -24.85 -4.97
C TRP A 85 25.27 -25.85 -6.12
N LYS A 86 25.45 -27.15 -5.84
CA LYS A 86 25.34 -28.22 -6.84
C LYS A 86 23.93 -28.33 -7.44
N ILE A 87 22.89 -28.12 -6.64
CA ILE A 87 21.49 -28.15 -7.08
C ILE A 87 21.09 -26.84 -7.75
N LYS A 88 21.50 -25.70 -7.20
CA LYS A 88 21.13 -24.37 -7.74
C LYS A 88 21.79 -24.05 -9.08
N PHE A 89 22.99 -24.58 -9.33
CA PHE A 89 23.81 -24.26 -10.50
C PHE A 89 24.40 -25.50 -11.17
N SER A 90 23.59 -26.52 -11.46
CA SER A 90 23.94 -27.46 -12.54
C SER A 90 24.17 -26.62 -13.81
N ALA A 91 25.44 -26.34 -14.11
CA ALA A 91 25.85 -25.18 -14.90
C ALA A 91 25.16 -25.16 -16.27
N PRO A 92 24.25 -24.19 -16.53
CA PRO A 92 23.65 -24.09 -17.85
C PRO A 92 24.73 -23.71 -18.86
N THR A 93 24.77 -24.42 -19.98
CA THR A 93 25.78 -24.25 -21.03
C THR A 93 25.64 -22.94 -21.80
N SER A 94 24.48 -22.31 -21.75
CA SER A 94 24.22 -21.01 -22.39
C SER A 94 23.13 -20.23 -21.66
N LEU A 95 23.09 -18.90 -21.86
CA LEU A 95 22.02 -18.05 -21.35
C LEU A 95 20.64 -18.45 -21.91
N LYS A 96 20.58 -18.93 -23.16
CA LYS A 96 19.34 -19.40 -23.78
C LYS A 96 18.80 -20.65 -23.10
N ASP A 97 19.65 -21.62 -22.80
CA ASP A 97 19.26 -22.84 -22.06
C ASP A 97 18.77 -22.47 -20.66
N TRP A 98 19.45 -21.52 -20.02
CA TRP A 98 19.09 -21.07 -18.69
C TRP A 98 17.76 -20.30 -18.67
N ILE A 99 17.53 -19.39 -19.61
CA ILE A 99 16.26 -18.67 -19.76
C ILE A 99 15.15 -19.64 -20.15
N ALA A 100 15.42 -20.62 -21.01
CA ALA A 100 14.47 -21.66 -21.36
C ALA A 100 14.10 -22.49 -20.13
N GLU A 101 15.08 -22.87 -19.31
CA GLU A 101 14.84 -23.55 -18.04
C GLU A 101 13.99 -22.68 -17.09
N ILE A 102 14.29 -21.38 -16.95
CA ILE A 102 13.51 -20.44 -16.12
C ILE A 102 12.10 -20.17 -16.69
N LYS A 103 11.90 -20.27 -18.02
CA LYS A 103 10.61 -20.02 -18.68
C LYS A 103 9.72 -21.26 -18.74
N ASP A 104 10.31 -22.40 -19.11
CA ASP A 104 9.65 -23.71 -19.16
C ASP A 104 9.31 -24.16 -17.73
N LYS A 105 10.22 -23.89 -16.79
CA LYS A 105 9.97 -23.87 -15.37
C LYS A 105 9.67 -22.44 -14.92
N ARG A 106 8.48 -21.86 -15.21
CA ARG A 106 7.97 -20.65 -14.51
C ARG A 106 8.13 -20.83 -12.99
N LEU A 107 9.29 -20.51 -12.42
CA LEU A 107 9.90 -21.21 -11.27
C LEU A 107 8.86 -21.97 -10.43
N PRO A 108 8.54 -23.23 -10.80
CA PRO A 108 7.57 -24.04 -10.09
C PRO A 108 8.06 -24.11 -8.68
N ILE A 109 7.12 -24.01 -7.76
CA ILE A 109 7.25 -24.33 -6.34
C ILE A 109 8.17 -25.54 -6.08
N ASP A 110 8.25 -26.47 -7.03
CA ASP A 110 9.12 -27.65 -7.02
C ASP A 110 10.63 -27.31 -7.07
N PHE A 111 11.07 -26.34 -7.87
CA PHE A 111 12.48 -25.86 -7.85
C PHE A 111 12.83 -25.22 -6.51
N TRP A 112 11.86 -24.59 -5.86
CA TRP A 112 11.99 -23.99 -4.53
C TRP A 112 12.04 -25.04 -3.41
N LYS A 113 11.58 -26.26 -3.70
CA LYS A 113 11.52 -27.37 -2.76
C LYS A 113 12.81 -28.20 -2.75
N GLU A 114 13.37 -28.49 -3.92
CA GLU A 114 14.53 -29.40 -4.03
C GLU A 114 15.79 -28.87 -3.33
N LEU A 115 15.96 -27.54 -3.32
CA LEU A 115 17.15 -26.90 -2.80
C LEU A 115 17.23 -26.92 -1.25
N PRO A 116 16.19 -26.51 -0.50
CA PRO A 116 16.23 -26.52 0.95
C PRO A 116 16.04 -27.94 1.51
N ASP A 117 15.23 -28.78 0.87
CA ASP A 117 15.02 -30.19 1.27
C ASP A 117 16.35 -30.97 1.30
N ALA A 118 17.25 -30.67 0.36
CA ALA A 118 18.54 -31.32 0.25
C ALA A 118 19.61 -30.70 1.16
N SER A 119 19.65 -29.36 1.27
CA SER A 119 20.70 -28.66 2.02
C SER A 119 20.43 -28.56 3.52
N MET A 120 19.17 -28.59 3.97
CA MET A 120 18.86 -28.47 5.40
C MET A 120 19.40 -29.64 6.23
N PRO A 121 19.25 -30.92 5.83
CA PRO A 121 19.90 -32.05 6.52
C PRO A 121 21.42 -31.90 6.62
N GLU A 122 22.09 -31.49 5.52
CA GLU A 122 23.54 -31.24 5.48
C GLU A 122 23.97 -30.21 6.54
N ILE A 123 23.20 -29.12 6.68
CA ILE A 123 23.46 -28.09 7.69
C ILE A 123 23.27 -28.65 9.10
N LEU A 124 22.12 -29.28 9.37
CA LEU A 124 21.77 -29.77 10.70
C LEU A 124 22.73 -30.86 11.19
N GLU A 125 23.24 -31.71 10.30
CA GLU A 125 24.18 -32.80 10.63
C GLU A 125 25.63 -32.32 10.73
N SER A 126 25.94 -31.10 10.27
CA SER A 126 27.30 -30.58 10.29
C SER A 126 27.84 -30.46 11.72
N SER A 127 29.12 -30.77 11.92
CA SER A 127 29.77 -30.58 13.21
C SER A 127 29.70 -29.14 13.69
N VAL A 128 29.78 -28.18 12.76
CA VAL A 128 29.67 -26.74 13.05
C VAL A 128 28.31 -26.40 13.68
N PHE A 129 27.21 -26.87 13.09
CA PHE A 129 25.88 -26.64 13.64
C PHE A 129 25.73 -27.33 15.01
N GLN A 130 26.17 -28.58 15.12
CA GLN A 130 26.10 -29.35 16.36
C GLN A 130 26.93 -28.74 17.50
N ASP A 131 28.11 -28.22 17.20
CA ASP A 131 28.99 -27.54 18.15
C ASP A 131 28.36 -26.23 18.65
N LEU A 132 27.70 -25.48 17.77
CA LEU A 132 27.02 -24.24 18.15
C LEU A 132 25.93 -24.48 19.20
N ILE A 133 25.11 -25.52 19.02
CA ILE A 133 23.93 -25.77 19.87
C ILE A 133 24.23 -26.57 21.15
N HIS A 134 25.34 -27.30 21.23
CA HIS A 134 25.63 -28.19 22.37
C HIS A 134 26.73 -27.71 23.33
N ASN A 135 27.69 -26.88 22.90
CA ASN A 135 28.89 -26.56 23.70
C ASN A 135 28.72 -25.43 24.74
N GLU A 136 27.57 -25.35 25.43
CA GLU A 136 27.24 -24.26 26.39
C GLU A 136 27.38 -22.84 25.82
N ASN A 137 27.40 -22.69 24.49
CA ASN A 137 27.51 -21.39 23.84
C ASN A 137 26.31 -20.52 24.21
N LYS A 138 26.57 -19.29 24.63
CA LYS A 138 25.54 -18.29 24.90
C LYS A 138 25.70 -17.11 23.96
N PHE A 139 24.64 -16.84 23.21
CA PHE A 139 24.55 -15.69 22.33
C PHE A 139 23.46 -14.76 22.80
N ASP A 140 23.74 -13.47 22.78
CA ASP A 140 22.78 -12.42 23.10
C ASP A 140 21.84 -12.13 21.90
N LEU A 141 22.24 -12.53 20.70
CA LEU A 141 21.49 -12.35 19.45
C LEU A 141 21.93 -13.36 18.38
N VAL A 142 20.95 -13.83 17.61
CA VAL A 142 21.17 -14.59 16.37
C VAL A 142 20.83 -13.70 15.18
N PHE A 143 21.77 -13.58 14.26
CA PHE A 143 21.61 -12.89 12.99
C PHE A 143 21.64 -13.91 11.86
N MET A 144 20.64 -13.84 10.98
CA MET A 144 20.54 -14.75 9.84
C MET A 144 20.03 -14.03 8.60
N GLU A 145 20.40 -14.55 7.43
CA GLU A 145 19.75 -14.17 6.18
C GLU A 145 18.42 -14.93 6.07
N VAL A 146 17.38 -14.24 5.60
CA VAL A 146 16.11 -14.86 5.23
C VAL A 146 15.99 -14.74 3.72
N PHE A 147 16.44 -15.80 3.05
CA PHE A 147 16.48 -15.87 1.60
C PHE A 147 16.48 -17.32 1.14
N PHE A 148 15.48 -17.71 0.34
CA PHE A 148 15.41 -18.95 -0.44
C PHE A 148 15.92 -20.18 0.33
N GLY A 149 15.12 -20.69 1.26
CA GLY A 149 15.39 -21.94 1.96
C GLY A 149 16.20 -21.80 3.23
N GLN A 150 16.44 -20.58 3.69
CA GLN A 150 17.11 -20.30 4.95
C GLN A 150 16.11 -20.07 6.10
N GLU A 151 14.82 -19.93 5.80
CA GLU A 151 13.76 -19.69 6.77
C GLU A 151 13.77 -20.71 7.94
N PRO A 152 14.01 -22.03 7.72
CA PRO A 152 14.06 -23.01 8.80
C PRO A 152 15.23 -22.78 9.79
N LEU A 153 16.27 -22.04 9.42
CA LEU A 153 17.40 -21.71 10.29
C LEU A 153 17.01 -20.78 11.45
N VAL A 154 15.80 -20.21 11.42
CA VAL A 154 15.22 -19.45 12.54
C VAL A 154 15.15 -20.27 13.83
N ILE A 155 15.19 -21.61 13.72
CA ILE A 155 15.28 -22.53 14.85
C ILE A 155 16.48 -22.24 15.76
N LEU A 156 17.59 -21.69 15.24
CA LEU A 156 18.74 -21.31 16.06
C LEU A 156 18.36 -20.31 17.17
N GLY A 157 17.44 -19.38 16.90
CA GLY A 157 16.95 -18.47 17.94
C GLY A 157 16.21 -19.18 19.07
N HIS A 158 15.48 -20.26 18.74
CA HIS A 158 14.80 -21.08 19.74
C HIS A 158 15.77 -21.96 20.53
N LEU A 159 16.70 -22.64 19.86
CA LEU A 159 17.66 -23.55 20.49
C LEU A 159 18.66 -22.80 21.39
N LEU A 160 19.04 -21.58 21.00
CA LEU A 160 20.01 -20.77 21.74
C LEU A 160 19.34 -19.77 22.71
N ASP A 161 18.01 -19.77 22.81
CA ASP A 161 17.20 -18.83 23.61
C ASP A 161 17.61 -17.36 23.40
N ALA A 162 17.72 -16.97 22.12
CA ALA A 162 18.24 -15.67 21.70
C ALA A 162 17.30 -14.97 20.71
N PRO A 163 17.13 -13.63 20.81
CA PRO A 163 16.35 -12.88 19.83
C PRO A 163 16.99 -12.98 18.44
N VAL A 164 16.14 -13.16 17.42
CA VAL A 164 16.57 -13.24 16.02
C VAL A 164 16.41 -11.88 15.33
N VAL A 165 17.46 -11.45 14.62
CA VAL A 165 17.40 -10.39 13.61
C VAL A 165 17.63 -11.02 12.24
N ALA A 166 16.70 -10.76 11.34
CA ALA A 166 16.69 -11.29 9.98
C ALA A 166 17.16 -10.25 8.98
N PHE A 167 17.92 -10.66 7.97
CA PHE A 167 18.32 -9.80 6.85
C PHE A 167 17.75 -10.34 5.54
N ALA A 168 16.98 -9.54 4.80
CA ALA A 168 16.47 -9.90 3.48
C ALA A 168 17.25 -9.15 2.39
N THR A 169 18.12 -9.87 1.69
CA THR A 169 19.05 -9.31 0.68
C THR A 169 18.40 -8.98 -0.66
N PHE A 170 17.23 -9.56 -0.95
CA PHE A 170 16.45 -9.32 -2.18
C PHE A 170 15.32 -8.29 -1.99
N GLY A 171 15.29 -7.62 -0.83
CA GLY A 171 14.22 -6.70 -0.46
C GLY A 171 12.90 -7.45 -0.23
N HIS A 172 11.85 -7.02 -0.93
CA HIS A 172 10.46 -7.42 -0.67
C HIS A 172 10.13 -8.79 -1.26
N MET A 173 10.40 -9.86 -0.50
CA MET A 173 9.92 -11.20 -0.86
C MET A 173 8.53 -11.48 -0.26
N PRO A 174 7.60 -12.08 -1.04
CA PRO A 174 6.20 -12.27 -0.62
C PRO A 174 6.02 -13.03 0.70
N ASP A 175 6.82 -14.07 0.88
CA ASP A 175 6.86 -14.96 2.04
C ASP A 175 7.24 -14.18 3.31
N ILE A 176 8.23 -13.28 3.21
CA ILE A 176 8.71 -12.50 4.35
C ILE A 176 7.78 -11.33 4.69
N LEU A 177 7.09 -10.72 3.71
CA LEU A 177 6.14 -9.62 3.94
C LEU A 177 5.05 -9.98 4.97
N ARG A 178 4.63 -11.24 5.00
CA ARG A 178 3.67 -11.76 5.98
C ARG A 178 4.21 -11.67 7.40
N TYR A 179 5.46 -12.11 7.60
CA TYR A 179 6.12 -12.19 8.91
C TYR A 179 6.64 -10.84 9.39
N MET A 180 6.96 -9.93 8.45
CA MET A 180 7.21 -8.53 8.75
C MET A 180 5.98 -7.82 9.31
N GLY A 181 4.77 -8.28 8.98
CA GLY A 181 3.53 -7.59 9.30
C GLY A 181 3.14 -6.53 8.26
N ALA A 182 3.64 -6.66 7.03
CA ALA A 182 3.33 -5.81 5.88
C ALA A 182 2.57 -6.54 4.75
N PRO A 183 1.54 -7.38 5.03
CA PRO A 183 0.88 -8.19 4.02
C PRO A 183 0.08 -7.37 3.00
N ASN A 184 -0.34 -6.15 3.35
CA ASN A 184 -1.00 -5.22 2.42
C ASN A 184 -0.06 -4.68 1.34
N ALA A 185 1.25 -4.90 1.47
CA ALA A 185 2.22 -4.44 0.50
C ALA A 185 2.02 -5.07 -0.88
N VAL A 186 1.41 -6.26 -0.97
CA VAL A 186 1.02 -6.94 -2.23
C VAL A 186 0.11 -6.07 -3.12
N ALA A 187 -0.61 -5.09 -2.54
CA ALA A 187 -1.50 -4.22 -3.29
C ALA A 187 -0.77 -3.21 -4.20
N TYR A 188 0.49 -2.89 -3.90
CA TYR A 188 1.27 -1.86 -4.60
C TYR A 188 2.73 -2.26 -4.88
N LEU A 189 3.30 -3.22 -4.14
CA LEU A 189 4.61 -3.79 -4.43
C LEU A 189 4.47 -4.90 -5.47
N SER A 190 5.27 -4.76 -6.51
CA SER A 190 5.41 -5.75 -7.56
C SER A 190 6.21 -6.93 -7.06
N HIS A 191 5.81 -8.14 -7.48
CA HIS A 191 6.53 -9.36 -7.21
C HIS A 191 7.94 -9.27 -7.82
N PHE A 192 8.95 -9.86 -7.20
CA PHE A 192 10.33 -9.74 -7.70
C PHE A 192 10.49 -10.26 -9.14
N ASN A 193 9.73 -11.30 -9.51
CA ASN A 193 9.75 -11.89 -10.86
C ASN A 193 8.90 -11.16 -11.94
N VAL A 194 8.28 -10.01 -11.67
CA VAL A 194 7.51 -9.26 -12.68
C VAL A 194 8.19 -7.94 -13.03
N ASP A 195 7.95 -7.42 -14.23
CA ASP A 195 8.50 -6.16 -14.75
C ASP A 195 7.55 -4.97 -14.52
N TYR A 196 6.92 -4.91 -13.34
CA TYR A 196 5.92 -3.91 -13.02
C TYR A 196 6.46 -2.84 -12.08
N ALA A 197 6.12 -1.57 -12.33
CA ALA A 197 6.45 -0.46 -11.45
C ALA A 197 5.35 0.62 -11.46
N GLY A 198 5.28 1.40 -10.39
CA GLY A 198 4.34 2.51 -10.27
C GLY A 198 2.88 2.06 -10.08
N SER A 199 1.95 2.78 -10.75
CA SER A 199 0.52 2.48 -10.66
C SER A 199 0.14 1.30 -11.54
N LEU A 200 -0.15 0.17 -10.92
CA LEU A 200 -0.51 -1.07 -11.60
C LEU A 200 -1.94 -1.05 -12.16
N SER A 201 -2.11 -1.52 -13.39
CA SER A 201 -3.42 -1.76 -14.00
C SER A 201 -4.18 -2.89 -13.30
N LEU A 202 -5.48 -3.05 -13.55
CA LEU A 202 -6.27 -4.13 -12.95
C LEU A 202 -5.70 -5.52 -13.27
N THR A 203 -5.25 -5.74 -14.51
CA THR A 203 -4.67 -7.01 -14.94
C THR A 203 -3.31 -7.26 -14.26
N GLN A 204 -2.45 -6.24 -14.20
CA GLN A 204 -1.18 -6.32 -13.48
C GLN A 204 -1.40 -6.59 -12.00
N ARG A 205 -2.39 -5.94 -11.36
CA ARG A 205 -2.73 -6.19 -9.96
C ARG A 205 -3.25 -7.60 -9.73
N LEU A 206 -4.06 -8.14 -10.65
CA LEU A 206 -4.58 -9.50 -10.56
C LEU A 206 -3.45 -10.53 -10.65
N GLU A 207 -2.56 -10.38 -11.63
CA GLU A 207 -1.39 -11.24 -11.79
C GLU A 207 -0.44 -11.13 -10.59
N ASN A 208 -0.15 -9.90 -10.17
CA ASN A 208 0.70 -9.63 -9.01
C ASN A 208 0.15 -10.26 -7.73
N ALA A 209 -1.15 -10.07 -7.46
CA ALA A 209 -1.81 -10.66 -6.30
C ALA A 209 -1.82 -12.19 -6.36
N TRP A 210 -2.13 -12.77 -7.53
CA TRP A 210 -2.13 -14.22 -7.73
C TRP A 210 -0.76 -14.84 -7.41
N ILE A 211 0.32 -14.26 -7.94
CA ILE A 211 1.67 -14.79 -7.74
C ILE A 211 2.07 -14.69 -6.26
N HIS A 212 1.86 -13.53 -5.62
CA HIS A 212 2.17 -13.36 -4.19
C HIS A 212 1.40 -14.33 -3.30
N TYR A 213 0.07 -14.40 -3.44
CA TYR A 213 -0.75 -15.25 -2.60
C TYR A 213 -0.48 -16.73 -2.84
N ARG A 214 -0.23 -17.14 -4.08
CA ARG A 214 0.18 -18.52 -4.38
C ARG A 214 1.45 -18.90 -3.66
N THR A 215 2.47 -18.04 -3.67
CA THR A 215 3.73 -18.25 -2.93
C THR A 215 3.47 -18.31 -1.43
N MET A 216 2.81 -17.30 -0.85
CA MET A 216 2.51 -17.25 0.58
C MET A 216 1.70 -18.47 1.09
N LEU A 217 0.70 -18.92 0.32
CA LEU A 217 -0.11 -20.09 0.68
C LEU A 217 0.70 -21.38 0.57
N TYR A 218 1.56 -21.49 -0.45
CA TYR A 218 2.46 -22.62 -0.54
C TYR A 218 3.40 -22.69 0.65
N ASP A 219 3.95 -21.54 1.06
CA ASP A 219 4.90 -21.52 2.16
C ASP A 219 4.24 -21.96 3.47
N GLU A 220 3.10 -21.36 3.82
CA GLU A 220 2.37 -21.63 5.06
C GLU A 220 1.78 -23.05 5.13
N TYR A 221 1.32 -23.61 4.00
CA TYR A 221 0.58 -24.88 4.01
C TYR A 221 1.35 -26.09 3.46
N TRP A 222 2.46 -25.88 2.76
CA TRP A 222 3.28 -26.96 2.19
C TRP A 222 4.75 -26.90 2.62
N TYR A 223 5.43 -25.77 2.40
CA TYR A 223 6.88 -25.68 2.60
C TYR A 223 7.28 -25.73 4.09
N TYR A 224 6.71 -24.86 4.93
CA TYR A 224 7.04 -24.82 6.36
C TYR A 224 6.62 -26.11 7.08
N PRO A 225 5.42 -26.69 6.87
CA PRO A 225 5.08 -27.96 7.49
C PRO A 225 5.99 -29.14 7.10
N GLN A 226 6.50 -29.15 5.85
CA GLN A 226 7.48 -30.16 5.43
C GLN A 226 8.82 -29.99 6.16
N HIS A 227 9.28 -28.75 6.31
CA HIS A 227 10.53 -28.47 7.03
C HIS A 227 10.36 -28.63 8.55
N ASP A 228 9.19 -28.37 9.12
CA ASP A 228 8.85 -28.73 10.50
C ASP A 228 9.04 -30.24 10.72
N ALA A 229 8.60 -31.07 9.77
CA ALA A 229 8.78 -32.51 9.82
C ALA A 229 10.25 -32.94 9.65
N VAL A 230 11.08 -32.17 8.94
CA VAL A 230 12.54 -32.38 8.91
C VAL A 230 13.15 -32.04 10.27
N LEU A 231 12.88 -30.86 10.82
CA LEU A 231 13.40 -30.41 12.11
C LEU A 231 13.00 -31.36 13.25
N ALA A 232 11.77 -31.87 13.24
CA ALA A 232 11.29 -32.82 14.24
C ALA A 232 12.07 -34.15 14.29
N LYS A 233 12.78 -34.52 13.22
CA LYS A 233 13.67 -35.70 13.21
C LYS A 233 14.96 -35.46 14.00
N TYR A 234 15.45 -34.21 14.03
CA TYR A 234 16.71 -33.84 14.67
C TYR A 234 16.51 -33.33 16.10
N PHE A 235 15.37 -32.70 16.40
CA PHE A 235 15.08 -32.10 17.70
C PHE A 235 13.85 -32.75 18.33
N PRO A 236 14.01 -33.85 19.09
CA PRO A 236 12.90 -34.53 19.74
C PRO A 236 12.37 -33.68 20.91
N GLY A 237 11.11 -33.25 20.84
CA GLY A 237 10.46 -32.45 21.89
C GLY A 237 9.38 -31.52 21.34
N PRO A 238 8.72 -30.72 22.20
CA PRO A 238 7.78 -29.70 21.76
C PRO A 238 8.55 -28.55 21.08
N LEU A 239 8.57 -28.55 19.75
CA LEU A 239 9.15 -27.48 18.94
C LEU A 239 8.04 -26.56 18.40
N PRO A 240 8.16 -25.22 18.49
CA PRO A 240 7.27 -24.31 17.77
C PRO A 240 7.39 -24.53 16.26
N SER A 241 6.31 -24.30 15.51
CA SER A 241 6.38 -24.36 14.04
C SER A 241 7.35 -23.31 13.49
N ILE A 242 7.94 -23.54 12.32
CA ILE A 242 8.74 -22.53 11.61
C ILE A 242 7.93 -21.25 11.44
N SER A 243 6.64 -21.34 11.08
CA SER A 243 5.77 -20.15 10.99
C SER A 243 5.68 -19.38 12.31
N ASP A 244 5.60 -20.06 13.46
CA ASP A 244 5.60 -19.39 14.78
C ASP A 244 6.95 -18.76 15.10
N MET A 245 8.05 -19.44 14.78
CA MET A 245 9.41 -18.92 14.98
C MET A 245 9.68 -17.70 14.09
N LEU A 246 9.25 -17.71 12.82
CA LEU A 246 9.33 -16.58 11.90
C LEU A 246 8.51 -15.38 12.40
N ARG A 247 7.30 -15.61 12.93
CA ARG A 247 6.51 -14.56 13.62
C ARG A 247 7.23 -14.02 14.86
N ASN A 248 8.17 -14.78 15.42
CA ASN A 248 8.95 -14.39 16.60
C ASN A 248 10.24 -13.60 16.28
N ILE A 249 10.65 -13.47 15.01
CA ILE A 249 11.79 -12.62 14.59
C ILE A 249 11.63 -11.17 15.07
N SER A 250 12.63 -10.63 15.77
CA SER A 250 12.55 -9.33 16.43
C SER A 250 12.53 -8.17 15.45
N LEU A 251 13.48 -8.15 14.50
CA LEU A 251 13.63 -7.11 13.49
C LEU A 251 13.95 -7.73 12.13
N PHE A 252 13.51 -7.07 11.08
CA PHE A 252 13.88 -7.37 9.71
C PHE A 252 14.67 -6.21 9.12
N PHE A 253 15.89 -6.50 8.68
CA PHE A 253 16.73 -5.60 7.90
C PHE A 253 16.48 -5.85 6.43
N LEU A 254 16.18 -4.79 5.68
CA LEU A 254 15.87 -4.86 4.26
C LEU A 254 16.93 -4.12 3.44
N THR A 255 17.49 -4.77 2.43
CA THR A 255 18.15 -4.04 1.34
C THR A 255 17.06 -3.34 0.52
N ALA A 256 16.70 -2.11 0.90
CA ALA A 256 15.68 -1.31 0.24
C ALA A 256 15.95 0.19 0.41
N ASN A 257 15.41 1.00 -0.50
CA ASN A 257 15.42 2.46 -0.35
C ASN A 257 14.28 3.10 -1.14
N THR A 258 13.64 4.13 -0.58
CA THR A 258 12.56 4.84 -1.27
C THR A 258 12.98 5.46 -2.62
N ALA A 259 14.25 5.82 -2.81
CA ALA A 259 14.77 6.34 -4.07
C ALA A 259 14.93 5.27 -5.17
N VAL A 260 14.87 3.98 -4.83
CA VAL A 260 15.05 2.87 -5.79
C VAL A 260 13.70 2.37 -6.29
N ASP A 261 12.78 2.10 -5.36
CA ASP A 261 11.53 1.38 -5.64
C ASP A 261 10.30 2.04 -4.99
N GLY A 262 10.36 3.34 -4.73
CA GLY A 262 9.25 4.15 -4.25
C GLY A 262 8.95 4.00 -2.75
N ALA A 263 7.93 4.71 -2.26
CA ALA A 263 7.58 4.71 -0.84
C ALA A 263 6.78 3.44 -0.47
N LYS A 264 7.06 2.86 0.71
CA LYS A 264 6.37 1.66 1.23
C LYS A 264 5.86 1.88 2.63
N ILE A 265 4.86 1.10 3.00
CA ILE A 265 4.26 1.08 4.33
C ILE A 265 4.83 -0.12 5.07
N TYR A 266 5.87 0.13 5.85
CA TYR A 266 6.47 -0.86 6.73
C TYR A 266 6.15 -0.60 8.20
N PRO A 267 5.91 -1.66 8.99
CA PRO A 267 5.80 -1.51 10.43
C PRO A 267 7.18 -1.22 11.07
N PRO A 268 7.21 -0.71 12.32
CA PRO A 268 8.44 -0.27 12.97
C PRO A 268 9.51 -1.36 13.19
N ASN A 269 9.14 -2.64 13.12
CA ASN A 269 10.09 -3.76 13.21
C ASN A 269 10.86 -4.04 11.91
N VAL A 270 10.62 -3.26 10.85
CA VAL A 270 11.29 -3.39 9.55
C VAL A 270 12.17 -2.17 9.32
N ILE A 271 13.46 -2.40 9.16
CA ILE A 271 14.48 -1.35 9.03
C ILE A 271 15.06 -1.41 7.63
N GLU A 272 14.82 -0.37 6.83
CA GLU A 272 15.44 -0.22 5.51
C GLU A 272 16.91 0.17 5.68
N LEU A 273 17.81 -0.67 5.17
CA LEU A 273 19.26 -0.48 5.21
C LEU A 273 19.81 -0.44 3.78
N PRO A 274 19.80 0.75 3.14
CA PRO A 274 20.42 0.90 1.84
C PRO A 274 21.93 0.72 1.96
N VAL A 275 22.46 -0.30 1.28
CA VAL A 275 23.87 -0.43 0.92
C VAL A 275 24.86 -0.29 2.08
N LEU A 276 24.89 -1.30 2.93
CA LEU A 276 25.91 -1.44 3.98
C LEU A 276 27.34 -1.61 3.40
N HIS A 277 27.46 -2.05 2.15
CA HIS A 277 28.74 -2.32 1.46
C HIS A 277 29.36 -1.15 0.70
N LEU A 278 28.67 0.00 0.67
CA LEU A 278 29.22 1.25 0.13
C LEU A 278 30.21 1.84 1.14
N LYS A 279 31.45 1.35 1.06
CA LYS A 279 32.64 2.05 1.59
C LYS A 279 33.08 3.13 0.60
N ASP A 280 33.86 4.09 1.08
CA ASP A 280 34.49 5.12 0.26
C ASP A 280 35.20 4.50 -0.97
N PRO A 281 35.11 5.13 -2.15
CA PRO A 281 35.81 4.69 -3.35
C PRO A 281 37.31 4.51 -3.10
N ALA A 282 37.87 3.39 -3.56
CA ALA A 282 39.31 3.23 -3.58
C ALA A 282 39.92 4.06 -4.72
N PRO A 283 41.18 4.49 -4.60
CA PRO A 283 41.89 5.08 -5.74
C PRO A 283 41.91 4.09 -6.92
N LEU A 284 41.63 4.58 -8.12
CA LEU A 284 41.77 3.79 -9.34
C LEU A 284 43.23 3.40 -9.54
N ASP A 285 43.47 2.23 -10.15
CA ASP A 285 44.82 1.91 -10.60
C ASP A 285 45.29 2.89 -11.70
N LYS A 286 46.61 3.01 -11.86
CA LYS A 286 47.22 4.01 -12.75
C LYS A 286 46.72 3.92 -14.19
N GLU A 287 46.42 2.71 -14.67
CA GLU A 287 45.96 2.52 -16.05
C GLU A 287 44.51 3.00 -16.20
N LEU A 288 43.62 2.61 -15.28
CA LEU A 288 42.23 3.10 -15.29
C LEU A 288 42.15 4.59 -15.09
N ASP A 289 42.95 5.16 -14.21
CA ASP A 289 42.98 6.60 -13.98
C ASP A 289 43.31 7.37 -15.27
N VAL A 290 44.32 6.90 -16.03
CA VAL A 290 44.67 7.48 -17.34
C VAL A 290 43.55 7.31 -18.36
N ILE A 291 42.94 6.12 -18.46
CA ILE A 291 41.84 5.85 -19.39
C ILE A 291 40.64 6.76 -19.09
N MET A 292 40.23 6.81 -17.82
CA MET A 292 39.07 7.58 -17.36
C MET A 292 39.28 9.08 -17.56
N ASN A 293 40.46 9.62 -17.24
CA ASN A 293 40.75 11.05 -17.38
C ASN A 293 40.88 11.50 -18.85
N ASN A 294 41.31 10.62 -19.75
CA ASN A 294 41.42 10.93 -21.18
C ASN A 294 40.09 10.81 -21.95
N ALA A 295 39.06 10.19 -21.37
CA ALA A 295 37.76 9.99 -22.00
C ALA A 295 36.94 11.29 -22.08
N GLN A 296 37.13 12.07 -23.16
CA GLN A 296 36.50 13.38 -23.30
C GLN A 296 34.97 13.31 -23.42
N ASP A 297 34.45 12.35 -24.17
CA ASP A 297 33.01 12.12 -24.36
C ASP A 297 32.34 11.35 -23.20
N GLY A 298 33.11 11.05 -22.15
CA GLY A 298 32.68 10.27 -20.99
C GLY A 298 32.94 8.77 -21.12
N VAL A 299 32.68 8.07 -20.03
CA VAL A 299 32.88 6.63 -19.85
C VAL A 299 31.56 5.93 -19.58
N ILE A 300 31.34 4.83 -20.29
CA ILE A 300 30.27 3.87 -20.02
C ILE A 300 30.88 2.70 -19.26
N TYR A 301 30.38 2.42 -18.06
CA TYR A 301 30.72 1.18 -17.37
C TYR A 301 29.73 0.09 -17.75
N PHE A 302 30.20 -1.12 -18.04
CA PHE A 302 29.38 -2.26 -18.45
C PHE A 302 29.68 -3.49 -17.59
N SER A 303 28.68 -3.96 -16.84
CA SER A 303 28.77 -5.16 -15.99
C SER A 303 27.42 -5.87 -15.81
N PHE A 304 27.39 -7.18 -16.06
CA PHE A 304 26.24 -8.05 -15.77
C PHE A 304 26.29 -8.74 -14.40
N GLY A 305 27.12 -8.22 -13.49
CA GLY A 305 27.22 -8.73 -12.12
C GLY A 305 28.22 -9.88 -11.98
N SER A 306 27.94 -10.79 -11.03
CA SER A 306 28.85 -11.89 -10.66
C SER A 306 28.46 -13.25 -11.22
N ILE A 307 27.21 -13.41 -11.68
CA ILE A 307 26.67 -14.71 -12.11
C ILE A 307 26.62 -14.79 -13.63
N VAL A 308 26.12 -13.76 -14.30
CA VAL A 308 26.09 -13.71 -15.77
C VAL A 308 27.44 -13.18 -16.24
N THR A 309 28.30 -14.08 -16.70
CA THR A 309 29.54 -13.68 -17.38
C THR A 309 29.30 -13.55 -18.88
N PRO A 310 30.09 -12.76 -19.60
CA PRO A 310 29.98 -12.68 -21.06
C PRO A 310 30.12 -14.04 -21.77
N SER A 311 30.87 -15.00 -21.23
CA SER A 311 30.86 -16.38 -21.76
C SER A 311 29.49 -17.06 -21.69
N ILE A 312 28.64 -16.71 -20.72
CA ILE A 312 27.27 -17.25 -20.59
C ILE A 312 26.31 -16.52 -21.53
N LEU A 313 26.55 -15.23 -21.81
CA LEU A 313 25.67 -14.33 -22.56
C LEU A 313 25.29 -14.86 -23.96
N GLY A 314 26.19 -15.61 -24.61
CA GLY A 314 26.03 -16.10 -25.98
C GLY A 314 26.72 -15.21 -27.02
N GLU A 315 27.09 -15.81 -28.16
CA GLU A 315 27.80 -15.10 -29.25
C GLU A 315 26.90 -14.05 -29.93
N GLU A 316 25.62 -14.36 -30.13
CA GLU A 316 24.67 -13.45 -30.81
C GLU A 316 24.50 -12.15 -30.03
N GLU A 317 24.23 -12.26 -28.73
CA GLU A 317 24.10 -11.15 -27.80
C GLU A 317 25.42 -10.36 -27.71
N THR A 318 26.55 -11.05 -27.63
CA THR A 318 27.89 -10.43 -27.62
C THR A 318 28.14 -9.59 -28.86
N GLN A 319 27.81 -10.09 -30.05
CA GLN A 319 27.96 -9.35 -31.31
C GLN A 319 27.01 -8.13 -31.38
N ILE A 320 25.81 -8.23 -30.81
CA ILE A 320 24.90 -7.07 -30.68
C ILE A 320 25.55 -5.97 -29.83
N PHE A 321 26.13 -6.31 -28.67
CA PHE A 321 26.82 -5.33 -27.83
C PHE A 321 28.04 -4.73 -28.54
N LEU A 322 28.97 -5.56 -29.06
CA LEU A 322 30.19 -5.07 -29.70
C LEU A 322 29.89 -4.18 -30.91
N SER A 323 28.92 -4.55 -31.75
CA SER A 323 28.53 -3.76 -32.92
C SER A 323 27.99 -2.38 -32.56
N VAL A 324 27.15 -2.27 -31.52
CA VAL A 324 26.59 -0.99 -31.07
C VAL A 324 27.62 -0.16 -30.30
N LEU A 325 28.41 -0.78 -29.41
CA LEU A 325 29.42 -0.08 -28.61
C LEU A 325 30.52 0.55 -29.48
N LYS A 326 30.86 -0.08 -30.62
CA LYS A 326 31.80 0.45 -31.62
C LYS A 326 31.36 1.78 -32.24
N GLU A 327 30.06 2.07 -32.25
CA GLU A 327 29.49 3.30 -32.84
C GLU A 327 29.52 4.49 -31.87
N LEU A 328 29.87 4.27 -30.60
CA LEU A 328 29.84 5.29 -29.56
C LEU A 328 31.16 6.05 -29.49
N ASN A 329 31.08 7.34 -29.19
CA ASN A 329 32.27 8.16 -28.93
C ASN A 329 32.82 7.91 -27.52
N GLN A 330 31.98 7.43 -26.61
CA GLN A 330 32.36 7.12 -25.24
C GLN A 330 33.39 5.99 -25.18
N THR A 331 34.28 6.09 -24.19
CA THR A 331 35.09 4.96 -23.76
C THR A 331 34.21 3.98 -22.99
N VAL A 332 34.35 2.69 -23.25
CA VAL A 332 33.55 1.64 -22.59
C VAL A 332 34.48 0.77 -21.75
N LEU A 333 34.18 0.62 -20.47
CA LEU A 333 34.84 -0.33 -19.57
C LEU A 333 33.90 -1.52 -19.37
N TRP A 334 34.24 -2.67 -19.95
CA TRP A 334 33.39 -3.86 -19.90
C TRP A 334 34.04 -4.96 -19.06
N LYS A 335 33.38 -5.34 -17.95
CA LYS A 335 33.75 -6.51 -17.17
C LYS A 335 33.47 -7.81 -17.95
N THR A 336 34.51 -8.57 -18.27
CA THR A 336 34.42 -9.84 -19.02
C THR A 336 35.33 -10.92 -18.45
N ASP A 337 34.97 -12.18 -18.66
CA ASP A 337 35.79 -13.36 -18.36
C ASP A 337 36.60 -13.84 -19.58
N TRP A 338 36.77 -12.97 -20.58
CA TRP A 338 37.43 -13.28 -21.83
C TRP A 338 38.95 -13.10 -21.75
N ASN A 339 39.67 -13.86 -22.58
CA ASN A 339 41.07 -13.60 -22.86
C ASN A 339 41.19 -12.58 -24.01
N SER A 340 42.33 -11.89 -24.13
CA SER A 340 42.55 -10.80 -25.08
C SER A 340 42.44 -11.17 -26.58
N THR A 341 42.24 -12.45 -26.91
CA THR A 341 42.08 -12.97 -28.28
C THR A 341 40.68 -13.51 -28.58
N SER A 342 39.73 -13.44 -27.64
CA SER A 342 38.42 -14.10 -27.79
C SER A 342 37.53 -13.45 -28.86
N HIS A 343 37.61 -12.13 -29.04
CA HIS A 343 36.77 -11.37 -29.98
C HIS A 343 37.53 -10.18 -30.58
N ASP A 344 37.02 -9.64 -31.70
CA ASP A 344 37.48 -8.36 -32.26
C ASP A 344 36.91 -7.20 -31.42
N ILE A 345 37.65 -6.81 -30.37
CA ILE A 345 37.23 -5.77 -29.43
C ILE A 345 37.40 -4.38 -30.06
N PRO A 346 36.34 -3.54 -30.13
CA PRO A 346 36.45 -2.18 -30.64
C PRO A 346 37.47 -1.34 -29.87
N LYS A 347 38.15 -0.42 -30.56
CA LYS A 347 39.22 0.41 -29.96
C LYS A 347 38.78 1.26 -28.77
N ASN A 348 37.49 1.58 -28.67
CA ASN A 348 36.92 2.35 -27.57
C ASN A 348 36.46 1.47 -26.38
N VAL A 349 36.62 0.14 -26.47
CA VAL A 349 36.19 -0.82 -25.45
C VAL A 349 37.42 -1.43 -24.76
N TYR A 350 37.43 -1.38 -23.43
CA TYR A 350 38.47 -1.97 -22.58
C TYR A 350 37.85 -3.06 -21.71
N THR A 351 38.47 -4.24 -21.68
CA THR A 351 37.95 -5.42 -20.97
C THR A 351 38.86 -5.83 -19.82
N ARG A 352 38.27 -6.22 -18.69
CA ARG A 352 38.96 -6.87 -17.55
C ARG A 352 38.05 -7.87 -16.85
N ASP A 353 38.65 -8.85 -16.19
CA ASP A 353 37.98 -9.81 -15.31
C ASP A 353 37.31 -9.14 -14.10
N TRP A 354 37.96 -8.11 -13.57
CA TRP A 354 37.48 -7.36 -12.43
C TRP A 354 37.74 -5.86 -12.55
N PHE A 355 36.74 -5.10 -12.13
CA PHE A 355 36.83 -3.67 -11.92
C PHE A 355 36.30 -3.34 -10.53
N ASP A 356 36.87 -2.32 -9.89
CA ASP A 356 36.21 -1.71 -8.73
C ASP A 356 35.05 -0.82 -9.21
N GLN A 357 33.88 -1.46 -9.39
CA GLN A 357 32.65 -0.85 -9.89
C GLN A 357 32.34 0.47 -9.18
N LYS A 358 32.44 0.51 -7.85
CA LYS A 358 32.15 1.71 -7.05
C LYS A 358 33.04 2.88 -7.43
N SER A 359 34.34 2.62 -7.60
CA SER A 359 35.33 3.66 -7.92
C SER A 359 35.16 4.19 -9.35
N ILE A 360 34.71 3.34 -10.28
CA ILE A 360 34.36 3.77 -11.63
C ILE A 360 33.09 4.63 -11.60
N LEU A 361 32.02 4.17 -10.93
CA LEU A 361 30.76 4.92 -10.83
C LEU A 361 30.94 6.26 -10.12
N ALA A 362 31.82 6.34 -9.12
CA ALA A 362 32.14 7.56 -8.40
C ALA A 362 32.93 8.58 -9.24
N HIS A 363 33.57 8.15 -10.32
CA HIS A 363 34.43 9.02 -11.11
C HIS A 363 33.61 10.01 -11.96
N PRO A 364 33.95 11.31 -12.02
CA PRO A 364 33.17 12.33 -12.73
C PRO A 364 32.97 12.08 -14.22
N ARG A 365 33.84 11.26 -14.83
CA ARG A 365 33.76 10.88 -16.25
C ARG A 365 32.82 9.70 -16.51
N CYS A 366 32.33 8.99 -15.50
CA CYS A 366 31.34 7.93 -15.72
C CYS A 366 29.96 8.56 -15.97
N VAL A 367 29.46 8.40 -17.20
CA VAL A 367 28.22 9.04 -17.66
C VAL A 367 27.04 8.08 -17.75
N LEU A 368 27.32 6.77 -17.83
CA LEU A 368 26.29 5.75 -17.97
C LEU A 368 26.78 4.42 -17.39
N PHE A 369 25.86 3.69 -16.75
CA PHE A 369 26.07 2.30 -16.35
C PHE A 369 25.15 1.36 -17.15
N LEU A 370 25.74 0.54 -18.02
CA LEU A 370 25.09 -0.57 -18.68
C LEU A 370 25.12 -1.80 -17.76
N THR A 371 23.95 -2.29 -17.34
CA THR A 371 23.85 -3.27 -16.24
C THR A 371 22.77 -4.33 -16.46
N HIS A 372 22.87 -5.45 -15.74
CA HIS A 372 21.76 -6.42 -15.61
C HIS A 372 20.59 -5.91 -14.75
N GLY A 373 20.78 -4.86 -13.94
CA GLY A 373 19.72 -4.34 -13.06
C GLY A 373 19.61 -5.01 -11.69
N GLY A 374 20.67 -5.66 -11.21
CA GLY A 374 20.74 -6.15 -9.83
C GLY A 374 20.58 -5.01 -8.81
N LEU A 375 19.86 -5.27 -7.72
CA LEU A 375 19.48 -4.24 -6.73
C LEU A 375 20.68 -3.45 -6.18
N SER A 376 21.74 -4.15 -5.77
CA SER A 376 22.98 -3.53 -5.26
C SER A 376 23.65 -2.61 -6.29
N SER A 377 23.73 -3.06 -7.56
CA SER A 377 24.29 -2.27 -8.66
C SER A 377 23.49 -0.99 -8.91
N LEU A 378 22.16 -1.06 -8.83
CA LEU A 378 21.30 0.11 -9.01
C LEU A 378 21.42 1.10 -7.85
N MET A 379 21.53 0.60 -6.61
CA MET A 379 21.77 1.48 -5.47
C MET A 379 23.14 2.17 -5.55
N GLU A 380 24.19 1.49 -6.03
CA GLU A 380 25.48 2.12 -6.30
C GLU A 380 25.39 3.17 -7.42
N ALA A 381 24.62 2.89 -8.48
CA ALA A 381 24.36 3.84 -9.56
C ALA A 381 23.63 5.09 -9.05
N ILE A 382 22.60 4.93 -8.22
CA ILE A 382 21.89 6.03 -7.57
C ILE A 382 22.82 6.79 -6.63
N ASN A 383 23.60 6.10 -5.81
CA ASN A 383 24.53 6.73 -4.87
C ASN A 383 25.48 7.70 -5.61
N TYR A 384 26.07 7.28 -6.73
CA TYR A 384 26.98 8.12 -7.51
C TYR A 384 26.31 8.89 -8.66
N ALA A 385 24.97 8.90 -8.70
CA ALA A 385 24.17 9.61 -9.69
C ALA A 385 24.53 9.28 -11.15
N VAL A 386 24.77 8.01 -11.48
CA VAL A 386 25.06 7.54 -12.86
C VAL A 386 23.82 6.87 -13.47
N PRO A 387 23.19 7.46 -14.51
CA PRO A 387 22.03 6.87 -15.20
C PRO A 387 22.30 5.46 -15.71
N VAL A 388 21.24 4.68 -15.91
CA VAL A 388 21.38 3.26 -16.28
C VAL A 388 20.67 2.91 -17.59
N VAL A 389 21.28 2.01 -18.37
CA VAL A 389 20.57 1.20 -19.35
C VAL A 389 20.67 -0.24 -18.87
N GLY A 390 19.52 -0.88 -18.74
CA GLY A 390 19.43 -2.18 -18.10
C GLY A 390 18.94 -3.28 -19.04
N MET A 391 19.58 -4.44 -19.00
CA MET A 391 19.03 -5.66 -19.60
C MET A 391 18.82 -6.72 -18.53
N SER A 392 17.57 -6.95 -18.13
CA SER A 392 17.24 -7.95 -17.11
C SER A 392 17.43 -9.35 -17.65
N VAL A 393 17.99 -10.23 -16.81
CA VAL A 393 18.16 -11.65 -17.12
C VAL A 393 17.19 -12.51 -16.31
N PHE A 394 17.19 -12.40 -14.99
CA PHE A 394 16.35 -13.22 -14.10
C PHE A 394 16.14 -12.59 -12.71
N GLY A 395 15.33 -13.24 -11.88
CA GLY A 395 15.13 -12.86 -10.47
C GLY A 395 14.45 -11.51 -10.33
N ASP A 396 14.99 -10.66 -9.46
CA ASP A 396 14.51 -9.31 -9.15
C ASP A 396 14.84 -8.25 -10.22
N GLN A 397 15.74 -8.56 -11.15
CA GLN A 397 16.25 -7.63 -12.15
C GLN A 397 15.16 -6.98 -13.03
N PRO A 398 14.15 -7.71 -13.55
CA PRO A 398 13.08 -7.10 -14.34
C PRO A 398 12.30 -6.05 -13.54
N LYS A 399 11.93 -6.39 -12.29
CA LYS A 399 11.25 -5.46 -11.38
C LYS A 399 12.09 -4.21 -11.16
N ASN A 400 13.36 -4.38 -10.82
CA ASN A 400 14.20 -3.24 -10.47
C ASN A 400 14.43 -2.29 -11.66
N LEU A 401 14.57 -2.83 -12.87
CA LEU A 401 14.71 -2.01 -14.08
C LEU A 401 13.40 -1.33 -14.50
N ALA A 402 12.26 -1.98 -14.28
CA ALA A 402 10.95 -1.34 -14.44
C ALA A 402 10.82 -0.12 -13.51
N TYR A 403 11.31 -0.21 -12.28
CA TYR A 403 11.35 0.94 -11.36
C TYR A 403 12.33 2.02 -11.81
N ALA A 404 13.51 1.64 -12.33
CA ALA A 404 14.47 2.59 -12.87
C ALA A 404 13.89 3.41 -14.04
N GLU A 405 13.10 2.77 -14.89
CA GLU A 405 12.38 3.41 -15.99
C GLU A 405 11.20 4.25 -15.49
N TYR A 406 10.40 3.74 -14.56
CA TYR A 406 9.29 4.47 -13.96
C TYR A 406 9.75 5.76 -13.25
N LEU A 407 10.87 5.71 -12.54
CA LEU A 407 11.49 6.87 -11.88
C LEU A 407 12.30 7.74 -12.85
N GLY A 408 12.45 7.31 -14.11
CA GLY A 408 13.02 8.07 -15.20
C GLY A 408 14.53 8.27 -15.10
N TYR A 409 15.26 7.41 -14.38
CA TYR A 409 16.72 7.45 -14.31
C TYR A 409 17.42 6.38 -15.17
N GLY A 410 16.65 5.49 -15.79
CA GLY A 410 17.18 4.56 -16.76
C GLY A 410 16.15 4.01 -17.73
N LEU A 411 16.59 3.12 -18.61
CA LEU A 411 15.72 2.39 -19.55
C LEU A 411 15.92 0.88 -19.39
N HIS A 412 14.81 0.13 -19.46
CA HIS A 412 14.82 -1.33 -19.44
C HIS A 412 14.71 -1.88 -20.85
N ILE A 413 15.60 -2.82 -21.19
CA ILE A 413 15.51 -3.67 -22.37
C ILE A 413 15.28 -5.10 -21.89
N PRO A 414 14.06 -5.64 -21.99
CA PRO A 414 13.84 -7.05 -21.75
C PRO A 414 14.74 -7.88 -22.68
N HIS A 415 15.35 -8.96 -22.19
CA HIS A 415 16.24 -9.80 -22.99
C HIS A 415 15.64 -10.21 -24.35
N LYS A 416 14.34 -10.55 -24.37
CA LYS A 416 13.59 -10.92 -25.59
C LYS A 416 13.54 -9.81 -26.66
N ASP A 417 13.72 -8.56 -26.25
CA ASP A 417 13.63 -7.37 -27.09
C ASP A 417 15.02 -6.81 -27.42
N LEU A 418 16.10 -7.51 -27.03
CA LEU A 418 17.47 -7.12 -27.32
C LEU A 418 17.74 -7.27 -28.82
N THR A 419 18.01 -6.14 -29.47
CA THR A 419 18.45 -6.04 -30.86
C THR A 419 19.46 -4.92 -30.95
N GLN A 420 20.26 -4.85 -32.02
CA GLN A 420 21.15 -3.71 -32.26
C GLN A 420 20.38 -2.38 -32.22
N ASN A 421 19.17 -2.35 -32.79
CA ASN A 421 18.35 -1.14 -32.85
C ASN A 421 17.79 -0.72 -31.49
N SER A 422 17.28 -1.66 -30.69
CA SER A 422 16.76 -1.35 -29.35
C SER A 422 17.88 -0.91 -28.41
N LEU A 423 19.03 -1.59 -28.42
CA LEU A 423 20.21 -1.21 -27.62
C LEU A 423 20.75 0.16 -28.03
N ARG A 424 20.97 0.39 -29.34
CA ARG A 424 21.46 1.68 -29.87
C ARG A 424 20.53 2.82 -29.49
N ARG A 425 19.21 2.61 -29.61
CA ARG A 425 18.20 3.61 -29.23
C ARG A 425 18.29 3.91 -27.73
N ALA A 426 18.28 2.89 -26.88
CA ALA A 426 18.32 3.08 -25.43
C ALA A 426 19.58 3.83 -24.97
N LEU A 427 20.77 3.41 -25.44
CA LEU A 427 22.03 4.06 -25.11
C LEU A 427 22.04 5.53 -25.55
N ARG A 428 21.65 5.83 -26.79
CA ARG A 428 21.58 7.21 -27.28
C ARG A 428 20.57 8.05 -26.52
N THR A 429 19.38 7.52 -26.24
CA THR A 429 18.34 8.24 -25.49
C THR A 429 18.84 8.64 -24.10
N VAL A 430 19.40 7.71 -23.32
CA VAL A 430 19.87 8.03 -21.96
C VAL A 430 21.07 8.98 -21.97
N LEU A 431 21.97 8.87 -22.95
CA LEU A 431 23.12 9.77 -23.07
C LEU A 431 22.76 11.19 -23.55
N GLN A 432 21.67 11.36 -24.32
CA GLN A 432 21.31 12.63 -24.94
C GLN A 432 20.22 13.41 -24.19
N ASP A 433 19.31 12.71 -23.50
CA ASP A 433 18.21 13.32 -22.78
C ASP A 433 18.62 13.65 -21.34
N SER A 434 18.76 14.95 -21.03
CA SER A 434 19.22 15.41 -19.72
C SER A 434 18.32 14.97 -18.57
N ARG A 435 17.05 14.64 -18.84
CA ARG A 435 16.08 14.21 -17.81
C ARG A 435 16.55 12.98 -17.06
N PHE A 436 17.23 12.03 -17.70
CA PHE A 436 17.76 10.84 -17.01
C PHE A 436 18.81 11.22 -15.96
N LYS A 437 19.73 12.12 -16.33
CA LYS A 437 20.76 12.63 -15.41
C LYS A 437 20.16 13.50 -14.30
N GLU A 438 19.19 14.35 -14.63
CA GLU A 438 18.47 15.17 -13.65
C GLU A 438 17.70 14.32 -12.64
N ASN A 439 16.99 13.28 -13.10
CA ASN A 439 16.24 12.37 -12.26
C ASN A 439 17.15 11.57 -11.35
N ILE A 440 18.27 11.02 -11.85
CA ILE A 440 19.17 10.27 -10.98
C ILE A 440 19.91 11.17 -10.00
N ASN A 441 20.25 12.41 -10.37
CA ASN A 441 20.80 13.39 -9.41
C ASN A 441 19.80 13.68 -8.29
N ARG A 442 18.50 13.77 -8.60
CA ARG A 442 17.45 13.91 -7.59
C ARG A 442 17.36 12.67 -6.70
N ALA A 443 17.35 11.48 -7.30
CA ALA A 443 17.32 10.21 -6.57
C ALA A 443 18.54 10.06 -5.65
N SER A 444 19.73 10.41 -6.13
CA SER A 444 20.99 10.39 -5.37
C SER A 444 20.92 11.29 -4.12
N LYS A 445 20.41 12.52 -4.27
CA LYS A 445 20.23 13.43 -3.13
C LYS A 445 19.30 12.84 -2.07
N ILE A 446 18.17 12.27 -2.49
CA ILE A 446 17.22 11.60 -1.58
C ILE A 446 17.87 10.38 -0.93
N PHE A 447 18.62 9.60 -1.69
CA PHE A 447 19.27 8.37 -1.24
C PHE A 447 20.36 8.62 -0.18
N GLN A 448 21.13 9.71 -0.34
CA GLN A 448 22.19 10.09 0.58
C GLN A 448 21.70 10.88 1.80
N ASP A 449 20.53 11.52 1.72
CA ASP A 449 19.95 12.32 2.81
C ASP A 449 19.30 11.43 3.87
N LYS A 450 20.09 11.06 4.88
CA LYS A 450 19.68 10.18 5.98
C LYS A 450 20.24 10.68 7.33
N PRO A 451 19.49 10.51 8.43
CA PRO A 451 19.91 10.99 9.74
C PRO A 451 21.12 10.25 10.31
N MET A 452 21.32 8.99 9.92
CA MET A 452 22.43 8.13 10.34
C MET A 452 22.91 7.31 9.15
N SER A 453 24.18 6.89 9.19
CA SER A 453 24.68 5.93 8.21
C SER A 453 23.88 4.62 8.30
N SER A 454 23.81 3.87 7.20
CA SER A 454 23.10 2.57 7.20
C SER A 454 23.75 1.60 8.19
N LEU A 455 25.07 1.65 8.30
CA LEU A 455 25.85 0.83 9.22
C LEU A 455 25.55 1.16 10.69
N ASP A 456 25.58 2.44 11.05
CA ASP A 456 25.26 2.89 12.42
C ASP A 456 23.80 2.58 12.79
N THR A 457 22.89 2.73 11.82
CA THR A 457 21.47 2.38 11.99
C THR A 457 21.31 0.89 12.30
N ALA A 458 21.97 0.02 11.53
CA ALA A 458 21.94 -1.43 11.73
C ALA A 458 22.49 -1.82 13.12
N ILE A 459 23.63 -1.25 13.50
CA ILE A 459 24.26 -1.50 14.80
C ILE A 459 23.35 -1.06 15.94
N TYR A 460 22.80 0.16 15.86
CA TYR A 460 21.86 0.68 16.85
C TYR A 460 20.68 -0.27 17.07
N TRP A 461 20.10 -0.79 15.98
CA TRP A 461 18.95 -1.69 16.04
C TRP A 461 19.29 -3.10 16.53
N ILE A 462 20.48 -3.62 16.22
CA ILE A 462 21.00 -4.86 16.81
C ILE A 462 21.15 -4.70 18.32
N GLU A 463 21.86 -3.66 18.76
CA GLU A 463 22.03 -3.39 20.19
C GLU A 463 20.67 -3.13 20.87
N TYR A 464 19.72 -2.49 20.18
CA TYR A 464 18.36 -2.28 20.68
C TYR A 464 17.62 -3.60 20.91
N ALA A 465 17.64 -4.51 19.93
CA ALA A 465 17.03 -5.83 20.07
C ALA A 465 17.65 -6.60 21.25
N ILE A 466 18.97 -6.51 21.44
CA ILE A 466 19.64 -7.14 22.58
C ILE A 466 19.19 -6.51 23.91
N ARG A 467 19.24 -5.18 24.04
CA ARG A 467 18.86 -4.44 25.27
C ARG A 467 17.44 -4.75 25.74
N HIS A 468 16.54 -5.03 24.80
CA HIS A 468 15.13 -5.29 25.07
C HIS A 468 14.75 -6.77 25.03
N LYS A 469 15.73 -7.69 24.92
CA LYS A 469 15.51 -9.14 24.80
C LYS A 469 14.52 -9.47 23.67
N GLY A 470 14.75 -8.83 22.54
CA GLY A 470 13.88 -8.79 21.37
C GLY A 470 13.25 -7.42 21.13
N ALA A 471 12.38 -7.34 20.13
CA ALA A 471 11.69 -6.09 19.75
C ALA A 471 10.18 -6.30 19.54
N HIS A 472 9.56 -7.13 20.38
CA HIS A 472 8.17 -7.57 20.22
C HIS A 472 7.14 -6.43 20.22
N HIS A 473 7.42 -5.33 20.92
CA HIS A 473 6.57 -4.14 20.97
C HIS A 473 6.55 -3.33 19.66
N LEU A 474 7.50 -3.56 18.75
CA LEU A 474 7.51 -2.92 17.43
C LEU A 474 6.72 -3.71 16.39
N LYS A 475 6.29 -4.93 16.72
CA LYS A 475 5.58 -5.80 15.80
C LYS A 475 4.10 -5.48 15.78
N PRO A 476 3.47 -5.35 14.61
CA PRO A 476 2.04 -5.13 14.52
C PRO A 476 1.28 -6.42 14.81
N LEU A 477 0.05 -6.30 15.31
CA LEU A 477 -0.86 -7.44 15.51
C LEU A 477 -1.09 -8.24 14.22
N ALA A 478 -0.97 -7.58 13.06
CA ALA A 478 -1.05 -8.20 11.74
C ALA A 478 -0.14 -9.43 11.58
N VAL A 479 1.02 -9.48 12.24
CA VAL A 479 1.91 -10.66 12.21
C VAL A 479 1.21 -11.92 12.75
N ARG A 480 0.36 -11.79 13.77
CA ARG A 480 -0.31 -12.93 14.42
C ARG A 480 -1.73 -13.19 13.91
N MET A 481 -2.32 -12.28 13.15
CA MET A 481 -3.70 -12.42 12.66
C MET A 481 -3.81 -13.51 11.58
N PRO A 482 -4.87 -14.34 11.58
CA PRO A 482 -5.21 -15.18 10.44
C PRO A 482 -5.45 -14.32 9.19
N TRP A 483 -5.06 -14.84 8.01
CA TRP A 483 -5.14 -14.10 6.74
C TRP A 483 -6.56 -13.64 6.42
N TYR A 484 -7.58 -14.44 6.76
CA TYR A 484 -8.98 -14.08 6.50
C TYR A 484 -9.46 -12.91 7.37
N GLN A 485 -8.94 -12.74 8.59
CA GLN A 485 -9.27 -11.58 9.44
C GLN A 485 -8.51 -10.35 8.98
N LEU A 486 -7.24 -10.52 8.60
CA LEU A 486 -6.39 -9.46 8.08
C LEU A 486 -7.01 -8.79 6.84
N PHE A 487 -7.60 -9.60 5.94
CA PHE A 487 -8.30 -9.11 4.75
C PHE A 487 -9.82 -8.88 4.96
N LEU A 488 -10.29 -8.97 6.22
CA LEU A 488 -11.70 -8.78 6.60
C LEU A 488 -12.69 -9.68 5.85
N LEU A 489 -12.25 -10.84 5.38
CA LEU A 489 -13.06 -11.79 4.62
C LEU A 489 -14.14 -12.44 5.49
N ASP A 490 -13.86 -12.63 6.78
CA ASP A 490 -14.85 -13.02 7.78
C ASP A 490 -15.97 -11.98 7.89
N ILE A 491 -15.63 -10.69 7.98
CA ILE A 491 -16.60 -9.58 8.03
C ILE A 491 -17.39 -9.47 6.71
N ILE A 492 -16.71 -9.59 5.56
CA ILE A 492 -17.35 -9.58 4.25
C ILE A 492 -18.34 -10.74 4.14
N THR A 493 -17.94 -11.94 4.56
CA THR A 493 -18.80 -13.14 4.56
C THR A 493 -20.02 -12.94 5.46
N VAL A 494 -19.86 -12.42 6.69
CA VAL A 494 -20.99 -12.10 7.59
C VAL A 494 -21.95 -11.08 6.94
N ARG A 495 -21.41 -10.04 6.30
CA ARG A 495 -22.22 -9.01 5.63
C ARG A 495 -22.95 -9.54 4.40
N MET A 496 -22.30 -10.38 3.60
CA MET A 496 -22.89 -11.00 2.41
C MET A 496 -23.93 -12.05 2.81
N GLY A 497 -23.67 -12.87 3.82
CA GLY A 497 -24.62 -13.84 4.36
C GLY A 497 -25.90 -13.18 4.86
N ASN A 498 -25.79 -12.11 5.65
CA ASN A 498 -26.95 -11.35 6.13
C ASN A 498 -27.77 -10.72 4.98
N LYS A 499 -27.11 -10.24 3.91
CA LYS A 499 -27.79 -9.74 2.72
C LYS A 499 -28.47 -10.85 1.93
N MET A 500 -27.83 -12.01 1.78
CA MET A 500 -28.38 -13.18 1.11
C MET A 500 -29.63 -13.68 1.85
N ASP A 501 -29.58 -13.73 3.18
CA ASP A 501 -30.71 -14.15 4.00
C ASP A 501 -31.88 -13.16 3.91
N LEU A 502 -31.61 -11.85 3.90
CA LEU A 502 -32.60 -10.81 3.60
C LEU A 502 -33.19 -10.93 2.18
N LEU A 503 -32.39 -11.30 1.18
CA LEU A 503 -32.85 -11.52 -0.19
C LEU A 503 -33.68 -12.80 -0.30
N LEU A 504 -33.31 -13.88 0.39
CA LEU A 504 -34.07 -15.13 0.48
C LEU A 504 -35.38 -14.93 1.23
N GLN A 505 -35.41 -14.15 2.31
CA GLN A 505 -36.62 -13.78 3.03
C GLN A 505 -37.53 -12.92 2.14
N ARG A 506 -36.99 -11.94 1.40
CA ARG A 506 -37.75 -11.16 0.42
C ARG A 506 -38.26 -12.01 -0.74
N TRP A 507 -37.47 -12.96 -1.24
CA TRP A 507 -37.87 -13.90 -2.28
C TRP A 507 -39.00 -14.81 -1.79
N ASN A 508 -38.87 -15.40 -0.59
CA ASN A 508 -39.89 -16.23 0.04
C ASN A 508 -41.16 -15.44 0.38
N PHE A 509 -41.03 -14.16 0.76
CA PHE A 509 -42.16 -13.25 0.94
C PHE A 509 -42.84 -12.97 -0.40
N MET A 510 -42.10 -12.63 -1.47
CA MET A 510 -42.69 -12.40 -2.79
C MET A 510 -43.35 -13.65 -3.39
N THR A 511 -42.80 -14.85 -3.21
CA THR A 511 -43.43 -16.09 -3.68
C THR A 511 -44.68 -16.44 -2.86
N ARG A 512 -44.66 -16.24 -1.53
CA ARG A 512 -45.85 -16.40 -0.67
C ARG A 512 -46.94 -15.36 -0.95
N SER A 513 -46.55 -14.09 -1.10
CA SER A 513 -47.44 -12.97 -1.44
C SER A 513 -48.01 -13.12 -2.85
N GLY A 514 -47.23 -13.62 -3.82
CA GLY A 514 -47.72 -13.96 -5.16
C GLY A 514 -48.75 -15.10 -5.14
N LEU A 515 -48.56 -16.11 -4.28
CA LEU A 515 -49.56 -17.17 -4.06
C LEU A 515 -50.83 -16.66 -3.36
N THR A 516 -50.71 -15.67 -2.46
CA THR A 516 -51.87 -15.08 -1.75
C THR A 516 -52.63 -14.05 -2.60
N LEU A 517 -51.94 -13.34 -3.50
CA LEU A 517 -52.58 -12.48 -4.51
C LEU A 517 -53.35 -13.31 -5.54
N LEU A 518 -52.84 -14.49 -5.92
CA LEU A 518 -53.57 -15.41 -6.82
C LEU A 518 -54.86 -15.96 -6.17
N THR A 519 -54.86 -16.20 -4.85
CA THR A 519 -56.07 -16.65 -4.13
C THR A 519 -57.05 -15.52 -3.83
N MET A 520 -56.58 -14.29 -3.59
CA MET A 520 -57.47 -13.12 -3.45
C MET A 520 -58.11 -12.70 -4.78
N LEU A 521 -57.39 -12.80 -5.91
CA LEU A 521 -57.93 -12.47 -7.23
C LEU A 521 -59.08 -13.41 -7.66
N VAL A 522 -59.13 -14.63 -7.14
CA VAL A 522 -60.23 -15.59 -7.36
C VAL A 522 -61.44 -15.31 -6.45
N CYS A 523 -61.26 -14.63 -5.31
CA CYS A 523 -62.35 -14.29 -4.38
C CYS A 523 -62.98 -12.92 -4.60
N CYS A 524 -62.26 -11.96 -5.21
CA CYS A 524 -62.76 -10.58 -5.37
C CYS A 524 -63.63 -10.35 -6.63
N ALA A 525 -63.96 -11.38 -7.40
CA ALA A 525 -64.78 -11.25 -8.62
C ALA A 525 -66.29 -11.05 -8.35
N SER A 526 -66.74 -11.00 -7.10
CA SER A 526 -68.15 -10.83 -6.77
C SER A 526 -68.33 -9.78 -5.66
N GLN A 527 -68.40 -8.51 -6.08
CA GLN A 527 -69.23 -7.42 -5.54
C GLN A 527 -68.57 -6.08 -5.86
N LEU A 528 -69.04 -5.42 -6.91
CA LEU A 528 -68.78 -4.02 -7.18
C LEU A 528 -70.14 -3.35 -7.43
N GLN A 529 -70.54 -2.52 -6.48
CA GLN A 529 -71.47 -1.42 -6.73
C GLN A 529 -70.65 -0.12 -6.77
N PRO A 530 -70.92 0.78 -7.72
CA PRO A 530 -70.19 2.03 -7.84
C PRO A 530 -70.66 2.99 -6.74
N THR A 531 -69.73 3.47 -5.92
CA THR A 531 -69.94 4.69 -5.14
C THR A 531 -69.14 5.81 -5.80
N ALA A 532 -69.75 6.99 -5.83
CA ALA A 532 -69.20 8.18 -6.46
C ALA A 532 -67.78 8.48 -5.97
N GLU A 533 -66.91 8.92 -6.87
CA GLU A 533 -65.55 9.33 -6.54
C GLU A 533 -65.60 10.43 -5.47
N PRO A 534 -64.91 10.26 -4.32
CA PRO A 534 -64.80 11.31 -3.35
C PRO A 534 -63.95 12.45 -3.93
N GLU A 535 -64.37 13.68 -3.63
CA GLU A 535 -63.76 14.97 -4.01
C GLU A 535 -62.23 15.04 -3.73
N PHE A 536 -61.70 14.14 -2.88
CA PHE A 536 -60.27 14.00 -2.56
C PHE A 536 -59.81 12.53 -2.51
N TYR A 537 -59.76 11.84 -3.65
CA TYR A 537 -59.35 10.42 -3.76
C TYR A 537 -57.95 10.09 -3.17
N PHE A 538 -57.09 11.10 -3.02
CA PHE A 538 -55.74 10.98 -2.46
C PHE A 538 -55.68 11.20 -0.94
N LEU A 539 -56.78 11.54 -0.28
CA LEU A 539 -56.86 11.71 1.17
C LEU A 539 -57.49 10.50 1.85
N HIS A 540 -57.04 10.24 3.08
CA HIS A 540 -57.63 9.23 3.96
C HIS A 540 -58.09 9.92 5.25
N PRO A 541 -59.40 9.92 5.57
CA PRO A 541 -59.93 10.58 6.75
C PRO A 541 -59.59 9.81 8.03
N CYS A 542 -59.22 10.53 9.08
CA CYS A 542 -58.92 9.97 10.40
C CYS A 542 -59.83 10.57 11.48
N SER A 543 -60.42 9.73 12.33
CA SER A 543 -61.33 10.21 13.40
C SER A 543 -60.57 10.79 14.59
N ARG A 544 -60.98 11.95 15.09
CA ARG A 544 -60.43 12.59 16.29
C ARG A 544 -60.52 11.71 17.54
N SER A 545 -61.53 10.84 17.59
CA SER A 545 -61.78 9.94 18.72
C SER A 545 -60.97 8.64 18.67
N ASP A 546 -60.21 8.38 17.59
CA ASP A 546 -59.43 7.15 17.44
C ASP A 546 -58.22 7.14 18.41
N PRO A 547 -58.13 6.17 19.35
CA PRO A 547 -56.99 6.04 20.24
C PRO A 547 -55.65 5.80 19.51
N ARG A 548 -55.67 5.45 18.22
CA ARG A 548 -54.51 5.28 17.33
C ARG A 548 -54.47 6.31 16.19
N ILE A 549 -54.98 7.52 16.44
CA ILE A 549 -54.98 8.63 15.48
C ILE A 549 -53.63 8.86 14.79
N ASN A 550 -52.50 8.73 15.49
CA ASN A 550 -51.17 8.89 14.91
C ASN A 550 -50.81 7.81 13.87
N ASP A 551 -51.29 6.57 14.04
CA ASP A 551 -51.10 5.49 13.06
C ASP A 551 -51.96 5.75 11.82
N CYS A 552 -53.21 6.20 12.01
CA CYS A 552 -54.09 6.62 10.93
C CYS A 552 -53.48 7.77 10.12
N LEU A 553 -52.99 8.83 10.80
CA LEU A 553 -52.34 9.96 10.14
C LEU A 553 -51.04 9.54 9.43
N THR A 554 -50.32 8.55 9.95
CA THR A 554 -49.15 7.98 9.26
C THR A 554 -49.56 7.26 7.98
N TYR A 555 -50.65 6.50 8.01
CA TYR A 555 -51.21 5.86 6.82
C TYR A 555 -51.69 6.91 5.81
N ALA A 556 -52.46 7.91 6.25
CA ALA A 556 -52.95 9.00 5.42
C ALA A 556 -51.82 9.78 4.74
N ALA A 557 -50.76 10.11 5.49
CA ALA A 557 -49.59 10.81 4.95
C ALA A 557 -48.82 9.97 3.91
N ASN A 558 -48.75 8.64 4.07
CA ASN A 558 -48.17 7.76 3.04
C ASN A 558 -49.08 7.62 1.81
N ASN A 559 -50.40 7.61 2.00
CA ASN A 559 -51.35 7.62 0.88
C ASN A 559 -51.18 8.90 0.06
N LEU A 560 -51.10 10.05 0.73
CA LEU A 560 -50.82 11.33 0.08
C LEU A 560 -49.46 11.32 -0.63
N ALA A 561 -48.41 10.81 0.01
CA ALA A 561 -47.06 10.70 -0.58
C ALA A 561 -47.04 9.84 -1.85
N MET A 562 -47.82 8.74 -1.89
CA MET A 562 -47.94 7.87 -3.06
C MET A 562 -48.54 8.60 -4.26
N HIS A 563 -49.56 9.42 -4.02
CA HIS A 563 -50.21 10.24 -5.05
C HIS A 563 -49.34 11.42 -5.46
N PHE A 564 -48.71 12.10 -4.50
CA PHE A 564 -47.75 13.16 -4.74
C PHE A 564 -46.67 12.71 -5.73
N ARG A 565 -46.09 11.50 -5.56
CA ARG A 565 -45.10 10.95 -6.49
C ARG A 565 -45.56 10.89 -7.96
N LYS A 566 -46.87 10.80 -8.22
CA LYS A 566 -47.46 10.77 -9.57
C LYS A 566 -47.93 12.16 -10.06
N GLY A 567 -47.85 13.18 -9.21
CA GLY A 567 -48.50 14.47 -9.40
C GLY A 567 -49.95 14.46 -8.92
N ILE A 568 -50.43 15.61 -8.47
CA ILE A 568 -51.82 15.86 -8.04
C ILE A 568 -52.30 17.10 -8.81
N PRO A 569 -52.90 16.92 -10.01
CA PRO A 569 -53.34 18.03 -10.86
C PRO A 569 -54.30 19.01 -10.19
N GLU A 570 -55.15 18.52 -9.28
CA GLU A 570 -56.13 19.30 -8.51
C GLU A 570 -55.47 20.31 -7.55
N LEU A 571 -54.23 20.03 -7.15
CA LEU A 571 -53.40 20.91 -6.33
C LEU A 571 -52.37 21.70 -7.18
N GLU A 572 -52.49 21.64 -8.52
CA GLU A 572 -51.55 22.19 -9.50
C GLU A 572 -50.13 21.61 -9.40
N ILE A 573 -50.00 20.40 -8.86
CA ILE A 573 -48.72 19.70 -8.72
C ILE A 573 -48.56 18.76 -9.92
N THR A 574 -48.04 19.27 -11.03
CA THR A 574 -47.80 18.49 -12.26
C THR A 574 -46.39 17.90 -12.32
N ASN A 575 -45.40 18.61 -11.81
CA ASN A 575 -44.00 18.18 -11.75
C ASN A 575 -43.53 18.19 -10.29
N VAL A 576 -43.22 17.01 -9.74
CA VAL A 576 -42.71 16.85 -8.36
C VAL A 576 -41.19 16.91 -8.25
N GLU A 577 -40.48 16.79 -9.37
CA GLU A 577 -39.02 16.86 -9.46
C GLU A 577 -38.59 17.56 -10.76
N PRO A 578 -37.43 18.25 -10.79
CA PRO A 578 -36.50 18.44 -9.67
C PRO A 578 -37.02 19.43 -8.62
N ILE A 579 -36.56 19.26 -7.38
CA ILE A 579 -36.64 20.34 -6.38
C ILE A 579 -35.50 21.31 -6.66
N VAL A 580 -35.84 22.57 -6.94
CA VAL A 580 -34.87 23.62 -7.30
C VAL A 580 -34.54 24.50 -6.09
N ILE A 581 -33.25 24.75 -5.85
CA ILE A 581 -32.75 25.71 -4.87
C ILE A 581 -31.80 26.68 -5.58
N ASP A 582 -32.08 27.99 -5.49
CA ASP A 582 -31.36 29.01 -6.27
C ASP A 582 -29.86 29.07 -5.97
N GLU A 583 -29.50 29.11 -4.68
CA GLU A 583 -28.09 29.27 -4.28
C GLU A 583 -27.83 28.75 -2.85
N ILE A 584 -26.69 28.08 -2.68
CA ILE A 584 -26.11 27.73 -1.39
C ILE A 584 -24.65 28.18 -1.34
N ASN A 585 -24.26 28.80 -0.23
CA ASN A 585 -22.91 29.27 0.01
C ASN A 585 -22.24 28.45 1.11
N LEU A 586 -20.96 28.13 0.90
CA LEU A 586 -20.07 27.46 1.82
C LEU A 586 -18.87 28.38 2.08
N ALA A 587 -18.50 28.55 3.34
CA ALA A 587 -17.30 29.31 3.74
C ALA A 587 -16.52 28.50 4.78
N LEU A 588 -15.23 28.26 4.51
CA LEU A 588 -14.33 27.51 5.38
C LEU A 588 -13.11 28.40 5.72
N GLY A 589 -12.85 28.58 7.02
CA GLY A 589 -11.72 29.35 7.54
C GLY A 589 -12.02 30.86 7.75
N SER A 590 -11.41 31.44 8.77
CA SER A 590 -11.52 32.87 9.12
C SER A 590 -10.32 33.66 8.60
N GLY A 591 -10.49 34.38 7.49
CA GLY A 591 -9.46 35.25 6.89
C GLY A 591 -9.82 35.74 5.48
N PRO A 592 -9.06 36.69 4.91
CA PRO A 592 -9.25 37.16 3.54
C PRO A 592 -9.07 36.04 2.50
N ASP A 593 -8.17 35.10 2.77
CA ASP A 593 -7.88 33.94 1.89
C ASP A 593 -8.73 32.69 2.18
N GLY A 594 -9.71 32.80 3.08
CA GLY A 594 -10.61 31.71 3.43
C GLY A 594 -11.33 31.15 2.21
N TYR A 595 -11.52 29.84 2.19
CA TYR A 595 -12.14 29.15 1.07
C TYR A 595 -13.64 29.43 1.03
N ARG A 596 -14.15 29.88 -0.13
CA ARG A 596 -15.56 30.13 -0.36
C ARG A 596 -16.01 29.39 -1.60
N ALA A 597 -17.15 28.71 -1.50
CA ALA A 597 -17.80 28.06 -2.62
C ALA A 597 -19.27 28.44 -2.70
N THR A 598 -19.76 28.59 -3.93
CA THR A 598 -21.14 28.92 -4.24
C THR A 598 -21.67 27.87 -5.21
N PHE A 599 -22.83 27.31 -4.86
CA PHE A 599 -23.58 26.34 -5.66
C PHE A 599 -24.86 27.03 -6.15
N ARG A 600 -25.07 27.08 -7.47
CA ARG A 600 -26.24 27.71 -8.10
C ARG A 600 -27.03 26.71 -8.91
N ASP A 601 -28.31 27.02 -9.12
CA ASP A 601 -29.22 26.23 -9.95
C ASP A 601 -29.23 24.77 -9.49
N ILE A 602 -29.43 24.57 -8.19
CA ILE A 602 -29.34 23.25 -7.58
C ILE A 602 -30.62 22.50 -7.89
N GLU A 603 -30.49 21.38 -8.59
CA GLU A 603 -31.58 20.47 -8.93
C GLU A 603 -31.44 19.17 -8.13
N ALA A 604 -32.45 18.83 -7.34
CA ALA A 604 -32.48 17.59 -6.55
C ALA A 604 -33.58 16.63 -7.03
N PHE A 605 -33.21 15.35 -7.16
CA PHE A 605 -34.04 14.25 -7.65
C PHE A 605 -34.11 13.12 -6.61
N GLY A 606 -35.18 12.32 -6.63
CA GLY A 606 -35.41 11.19 -5.74
C GLY A 606 -36.10 11.53 -4.40
N VAL A 607 -36.38 12.81 -4.14
CA VAL A 607 -37.08 13.26 -2.92
C VAL A 607 -38.52 12.74 -2.88
N SER A 608 -39.16 12.58 -4.04
CA SER A 608 -40.52 12.02 -4.18
C SER A 608 -40.63 10.56 -3.73
N ASN A 609 -39.52 9.82 -3.60
CA ASN A 609 -39.50 8.44 -3.12
C ASN A 609 -39.45 8.36 -1.57
N LEU A 610 -40.03 9.36 -0.90
CA LEU A 610 -40.11 9.43 0.55
C LEU A 610 -41.09 8.41 1.12
N THR A 611 -40.83 7.96 2.34
CA THR A 611 -41.77 7.19 3.15
C THR A 611 -41.97 7.89 4.49
N VAL A 612 -43.23 8.12 4.87
CA VAL A 612 -43.57 8.68 6.17
C VAL A 612 -43.49 7.56 7.20
N THR A 613 -42.46 7.59 8.03
CA THR A 613 -42.21 6.54 9.02
C THR A 613 -43.01 6.72 10.31
N GLN A 614 -43.35 7.96 10.66
CA GLN A 614 -44.10 8.28 11.87
C GLN A 614 -44.72 9.67 11.77
N VAL A 615 -45.98 9.80 12.19
CA VAL A 615 -46.65 11.07 12.48
C VAL A 615 -46.95 11.14 13.97
N ARG A 616 -46.69 12.27 14.60
CA ARG A 616 -47.17 12.62 15.94
C ARG A 616 -47.98 13.89 15.84
N SER A 617 -49.15 13.89 16.46
CA SER A 617 -50.07 15.03 16.44
C SER A 617 -50.55 15.37 17.84
N ASP A 618 -50.77 16.65 18.07
CA ASP A 618 -51.61 17.19 19.12
C ASP A 618 -52.70 18.02 18.43
N LEU A 619 -53.88 17.43 18.30
CA LEU A 619 -55.02 18.05 17.61
C LEU A 619 -55.67 19.18 18.41
N SER A 620 -55.34 19.33 19.70
CA SER A 620 -55.86 20.41 20.53
C SER A 620 -55.09 21.72 20.31
N SER A 621 -53.78 21.61 20.09
CA SER A 621 -52.90 22.75 19.81
C SER A 621 -52.45 22.84 18.35
N LEU A 622 -53.00 21.97 17.49
CA LEU A 622 -52.70 21.85 16.06
C LEU A 622 -51.20 21.77 15.76
N GLN A 623 -50.49 20.95 16.54
CA GLN A 623 -49.05 20.69 16.39
C GLN A 623 -48.81 19.32 15.78
N PHE A 624 -47.94 19.27 14.77
CA PHE A 624 -47.64 18.05 14.03
C PHE A 624 -46.14 17.86 13.89
N GLN A 625 -45.70 16.61 14.04
CA GLN A 625 -44.34 16.18 13.76
C GLN A 625 -44.37 14.98 12.80
N LEU A 626 -43.73 15.13 11.64
CA LEU A 626 -43.59 14.07 10.64
C LEU A 626 -42.14 13.62 10.55
N SER A 627 -41.92 12.32 10.49
CA SER A 627 -40.60 11.71 10.29
C SER A 627 -40.56 10.95 8.97
N PHE A 628 -39.61 11.29 8.11
CA PHE A 628 -39.47 10.74 6.76
C PHE A 628 -38.17 9.97 6.58
N TYR A 629 -38.21 8.97 5.72
CA TYR A 629 -37.05 8.28 5.18
C TYR A 629 -37.03 8.40 3.66
N ILE A 630 -35.90 8.83 3.10
CA ILE A 630 -35.67 8.89 1.65
C ILE A 630 -34.47 8.00 1.33
N PRO A 631 -34.64 6.96 0.49
CA PRO A 631 -33.57 6.00 0.22
C PRO A 631 -32.34 6.63 -0.42
N LYS A 632 -32.53 7.53 -1.39
CA LYS A 632 -31.47 8.16 -2.17
C LYS A 632 -31.94 9.49 -2.76
N ILE A 633 -31.10 10.52 -2.67
CA ILE A 633 -31.29 11.82 -3.34
C ILE A 633 -30.06 12.06 -4.21
N SER A 634 -30.27 12.44 -5.47
CA SER A 634 -29.21 12.90 -6.38
C SER A 634 -29.35 14.41 -6.58
N ALA A 635 -28.25 15.14 -6.53
CA ALA A 635 -28.24 16.59 -6.71
C ALA A 635 -27.20 17.01 -7.76
N LYS A 636 -27.55 17.99 -8.58
CA LYS A 636 -26.66 18.64 -9.54
C LYS A 636 -26.71 20.14 -9.36
N ALA A 637 -25.59 20.82 -9.57
CA ALA A 637 -25.53 22.28 -9.46
C ALA A 637 -24.36 22.85 -10.26
N ARG A 638 -24.40 24.15 -10.53
CA ARG A 638 -23.25 24.91 -11.03
C ARG A 638 -22.40 25.34 -9.85
N TYR A 639 -21.10 25.06 -9.92
CA TYR A 639 -20.16 25.27 -8.83
C TYR A 639 -19.16 26.37 -9.18
N ARG A 640 -18.88 27.25 -8.21
CA ARG A 640 -17.79 28.23 -8.28
C ARG A 640 -17.11 28.38 -6.93
N SER A 641 -15.78 28.40 -6.92
CA SER A 641 -14.99 28.56 -5.70
C SER A 641 -13.90 29.63 -5.83
N SER A 642 -13.47 30.13 -4.67
CA SER A 642 -12.38 31.09 -4.51
C SER A 642 -11.65 30.86 -3.18
N GLY A 643 -10.38 31.23 -3.10
CA GLY A 643 -9.56 31.12 -1.89
C GLY A 643 -8.65 29.89 -1.88
N VAL A 644 -8.05 29.60 -0.72
CA VAL A 644 -7.05 28.55 -0.55
C VAL A 644 -7.60 27.40 0.28
N LEU A 645 -7.46 26.18 -0.23
CA LEU A 645 -7.84 24.95 0.47
C LEU A 645 -6.61 24.05 0.57
N ILE A 646 -6.15 23.76 1.79
CA ILE A 646 -4.95 22.95 2.07
C ILE A 646 -3.73 23.43 1.26
N MET A 647 -3.42 24.73 1.38
CA MET A 647 -2.25 25.37 0.74
C MET A 647 -2.27 25.41 -0.80
N VAL A 648 -3.38 25.01 -1.45
CA VAL A 648 -3.57 25.11 -2.91
C VAL A 648 -4.64 26.15 -3.23
N GLN A 649 -4.39 27.00 -4.24
CA GLN A 649 -5.42 27.90 -4.76
C GLN A 649 -6.54 27.09 -5.41
N ALA A 650 -7.69 27.00 -4.73
CA ALA A 650 -8.85 26.23 -5.17
C ALA A 650 -9.88 27.16 -5.83
N THR A 651 -9.41 28.04 -6.72
CA THR A 651 -10.27 28.99 -7.44
C THR A 651 -10.63 28.41 -8.80
N GLY A 652 -11.93 28.30 -9.09
CA GLY A 652 -12.39 27.69 -10.33
C GLY A 652 -13.91 27.64 -10.44
N GLY A 653 -14.41 27.17 -11.58
CA GLY A 653 -15.83 26.93 -11.80
C GLY A 653 -16.04 25.67 -12.62
N GLY A 654 -17.10 24.92 -12.32
CA GLY A 654 -17.39 23.62 -12.93
C GLY A 654 -18.79 23.15 -12.55
N ASP A 655 -19.01 21.84 -12.67
CA ASP A 655 -20.28 21.20 -12.33
C ASP A 655 -20.14 20.39 -11.05
N TYR A 656 -21.12 20.52 -10.17
CA TYR A 656 -21.23 19.75 -8.94
C TYR A 656 -22.21 18.58 -9.13
N TRP A 657 -21.87 17.44 -8.53
CA TRP A 657 -22.77 16.32 -8.36
C TRP A 657 -22.71 15.79 -6.93
N GLY A 658 -23.83 15.30 -6.41
CA GLY A 658 -23.93 14.71 -5.08
C GLY A 658 -24.97 13.60 -4.99
N GLU A 659 -24.66 12.56 -4.24
CA GLU A 659 -25.48 11.40 -3.97
C GLU A 659 -25.60 11.21 -2.44
N TYR A 660 -26.83 11.26 -1.95
CA TYR A 660 -27.15 11.25 -0.52
C TYR A 660 -28.04 10.05 -0.22
N GLU A 661 -27.49 9.05 0.48
CA GLU A 661 -28.20 7.81 0.77
C GLU A 661 -28.66 7.72 2.21
N GLY A 662 -29.85 7.14 2.40
CA GLY A 662 -30.45 6.90 3.71
C GLY A 662 -30.77 8.19 4.47
N VAL A 663 -31.37 9.16 3.79
CA VAL A 663 -31.74 10.45 4.38
C VAL A 663 -32.91 10.25 5.34
N LYS A 664 -32.77 10.78 6.55
CA LYS A 664 -33.84 10.84 7.55
C LYS A 664 -34.14 12.30 7.85
N ALA A 665 -35.39 12.70 7.75
CA ALA A 665 -35.83 14.06 8.01
C ALA A 665 -36.94 14.07 9.06
N LYS A 666 -36.98 15.12 9.89
CA LYS A 666 -38.07 15.40 10.82
C LYS A 666 -38.56 16.81 10.55
N VAL A 667 -39.87 16.95 10.36
CA VAL A 667 -40.53 18.23 10.11
C VAL A 667 -41.55 18.44 11.21
N TYR A 668 -41.57 19.65 11.75
CA TYR A 668 -42.48 20.08 12.79
C TYR A 668 -43.21 21.29 12.27
N PHE A 669 -44.53 21.29 12.35
CA PHE A 669 -45.30 22.49 12.06
C PHE A 669 -46.40 22.70 13.08
N ARG A 670 -46.73 23.98 13.29
CA ARG A 670 -47.89 24.41 14.05
C ARG A 670 -48.80 25.18 13.11
N ALA A 671 -50.09 24.89 13.15
CA ALA A 671 -51.08 25.55 12.33
C ALA A 671 -52.14 26.24 13.19
N SER A 672 -52.83 27.22 12.59
CA SER A 672 -54.06 27.82 13.12
C SER A 672 -55.22 27.52 12.19
N GLU A 673 -56.42 27.41 12.76
CA GLU A 673 -57.64 27.22 11.99
C GLU A 673 -58.20 28.57 11.52
N TYR A 674 -58.66 28.63 10.26
CA TYR A 674 -59.45 29.75 9.75
C TYR A 674 -60.63 29.23 8.92
N GLN A 675 -61.68 30.05 8.81
CA GLN A 675 -62.90 29.70 8.10
C GLN A 675 -62.92 30.39 6.73
N ALA A 676 -63.17 29.63 5.67
CA ALA A 676 -63.37 30.13 4.31
C ALA A 676 -64.48 29.33 3.63
N GLU A 677 -65.38 30.00 2.90
CA GLU A 677 -66.47 29.36 2.16
C GLU A 677 -67.35 28.38 2.99
N GLY A 678 -67.45 28.60 4.31
CA GLY A 678 -68.22 27.75 5.23
C GLY A 678 -67.53 26.45 5.63
N ARG A 679 -66.25 26.25 5.27
CA ARG A 679 -65.41 25.13 5.71
C ARG A 679 -64.19 25.61 6.50
N SER A 680 -63.66 24.70 7.32
CA SER A 680 -62.47 24.92 8.14
C SER A 680 -61.20 24.61 7.36
N TYR A 681 -60.20 25.48 7.42
CA TYR A 681 -58.89 25.29 6.77
C TYR A 681 -57.76 25.57 7.75
N LEU A 682 -56.57 25.04 7.46
CA LEU A 682 -55.38 25.28 8.27
C LEU A 682 -54.45 26.31 7.62
N GLN A 683 -53.79 27.12 8.45
CA GLN A 683 -52.72 28.01 8.02
C GLN A 683 -51.47 27.73 8.84
N VAL A 684 -50.30 27.57 8.20
CA VAL A 684 -49.06 27.26 8.92
C VAL A 684 -48.50 28.53 9.61
N GLU A 685 -48.38 28.46 10.93
CA GLU A 685 -47.78 29.54 11.73
C GLU A 685 -46.26 29.39 11.87
N ASP A 686 -45.81 28.19 12.23
CA ASP A 686 -44.39 27.88 12.46
C ASP A 686 -44.04 26.58 11.75
N LEU A 687 -42.86 26.54 11.14
CA LEU A 687 -42.34 25.38 10.43
C LEU A 687 -40.86 25.24 10.75
N LYS A 688 -40.49 24.06 11.27
CA LYS A 688 -39.12 23.69 11.61
C LYS A 688 -38.81 22.34 10.98
N MET A 689 -37.55 22.16 10.60
CA MET A 689 -37.10 20.87 10.10
C MET A 689 -35.71 20.54 10.62
N ASP A 690 -35.36 19.27 10.62
CA ASP A 690 -33.98 18.81 10.70
C ASP A 690 -33.80 17.52 9.90
N PHE A 691 -32.58 17.27 9.44
CA PHE A 691 -32.28 16.05 8.68
C PHE A 691 -30.87 15.53 8.97
N SER A 692 -30.68 14.24 8.68
CA SER A 692 -29.41 13.53 8.74
C SER A 692 -29.26 12.65 7.51
N VAL A 693 -28.03 12.48 7.03
CA VAL A 693 -27.72 11.63 5.87
C VAL A 693 -26.75 10.54 6.31
N LYS A 694 -27.04 9.29 5.97
CA LYS A 694 -26.23 8.14 6.38
C LYS A 694 -24.92 8.06 5.59
N SER A 695 -24.99 8.20 4.27
CA SER A 695 -23.84 8.13 3.36
C SER A 695 -23.91 9.25 2.34
N ILE A 696 -22.77 9.90 2.08
CA ILE A 696 -22.66 11.05 1.18
C ILE A 696 -21.50 10.78 0.24
N GLN A 697 -21.76 10.88 -1.06
CA GLN A 697 -20.72 10.97 -2.09
C GLN A 697 -20.97 12.24 -2.87
N MET A 698 -19.94 13.02 -3.11
CA MET A 698 -20.09 14.24 -3.89
C MET A 698 -18.77 14.65 -4.51
N GLY A 699 -18.85 15.42 -5.58
CA GLY A 699 -17.67 15.86 -6.30
C GLY A 699 -17.97 17.00 -7.24
N ILE A 700 -16.89 17.48 -7.85
CA ILE A 700 -16.89 18.47 -8.91
C ILE A 700 -16.24 17.88 -10.14
N GLN A 701 -16.68 18.33 -11.31
CA GLN A 701 -16.15 17.92 -12.61
C GLN A 701 -16.13 19.14 -13.55
N ASN A 702 -15.40 19.02 -14.67
CA ASN A 702 -15.30 20.07 -15.68
C ASN A 702 -14.78 21.40 -15.11
N VAL A 703 -13.83 21.35 -14.18
CA VAL A 703 -13.30 22.58 -13.55
C VAL A 703 -12.47 23.36 -14.58
N HIS A 704 -12.96 24.54 -14.98
CA HIS A 704 -12.36 25.37 -16.03
C HIS A 704 -10.91 25.76 -15.66
N ASN A 705 -9.94 25.53 -16.57
CA ASN A 705 -8.48 25.60 -16.36
C ASN A 705 -7.86 24.53 -15.43
N GLY A 706 -8.57 23.43 -15.13
CA GLY A 706 -8.14 22.42 -14.17
C GLY A 706 -7.10 21.43 -14.69
N ASN A 707 -5.89 21.49 -14.13
CA ASN A 707 -4.99 20.34 -14.07
C ASN A 707 -5.75 19.15 -13.45
N ALA A 708 -5.79 18.00 -14.11
CA ALA A 708 -6.47 16.78 -13.64
C ALA A 708 -6.06 16.39 -12.21
N VAL A 709 -4.83 16.75 -11.81
CA VAL A 709 -4.32 16.54 -10.45
C VAL A 709 -5.06 17.40 -9.41
N ILE A 710 -5.40 18.65 -9.73
CA ILE A 710 -6.12 19.56 -8.83
C ILE A 710 -7.58 19.10 -8.68
N GLU A 711 -8.23 18.69 -9.78
CA GLU A 711 -9.58 18.15 -9.73
C GLU A 711 -9.63 16.85 -8.88
N ALA A 712 -8.66 15.95 -9.06
CA ALA A 712 -8.55 14.74 -8.24
C ALA A 712 -8.30 15.05 -6.75
N ALA A 713 -7.43 16.03 -6.44
CA ALA A 713 -7.16 16.44 -5.06
C ALA A 713 -8.39 17.08 -4.39
N LEU A 714 -9.14 17.92 -5.11
CA LEU A 714 -10.38 18.53 -4.61
C LEU A 714 -11.45 17.46 -4.38
N ASN A 715 -11.63 16.52 -5.33
CA ASN A 715 -12.58 15.42 -5.17
C ASN A 715 -12.21 14.48 -4.02
N LEU A 716 -10.91 14.23 -3.80
CA LEU A 716 -10.45 13.46 -2.65
C LEU A 716 -10.78 14.17 -1.33
N PHE A 717 -10.53 15.49 -1.25
CA PHE A 717 -10.89 16.28 -0.08
C PHE A 717 -12.39 16.29 0.18
N ILE A 718 -13.20 16.57 -0.85
CA ILE A 718 -14.67 16.64 -0.76
C ILE A 718 -15.25 15.32 -0.26
N ASN A 719 -14.81 14.19 -0.80
CA ASN A 719 -15.31 12.87 -0.38
C ASN A 719 -14.82 12.47 1.01
N SER A 720 -13.56 12.77 1.34
CA SER A 720 -13.00 12.44 2.66
C SER A 720 -13.64 13.25 3.80
N ASN A 721 -14.19 14.42 3.50
CA ASN A 721 -14.78 15.35 4.48
C ASN A 721 -16.28 15.59 4.26
N ALA A 722 -16.97 14.69 3.55
CA ALA A 722 -18.32 14.93 3.07
C ALA A 722 -19.35 15.21 4.19
N GLN A 723 -19.20 14.57 5.34
CA GLN A 723 -20.08 14.76 6.51
C GLN A 723 -19.87 16.13 7.19
N ASP A 724 -18.63 16.59 7.28
CA ASP A 724 -18.31 17.90 7.87
C ASP A 724 -18.73 19.04 6.93
N LEU A 725 -18.54 18.87 5.62
CA LEU A 725 -19.05 19.80 4.61
C LEU A 725 -20.57 19.91 4.66
N LEU A 726 -21.29 18.79 4.79
CA LEU A 726 -22.73 18.82 4.97
C LEU A 726 -23.11 19.56 6.27
N ARG A 727 -22.36 19.37 7.37
CA ARG A 727 -22.60 20.08 8.64
C ARG A 727 -22.54 21.60 8.46
N GLU A 728 -21.56 22.09 7.71
CA GLU A 728 -21.39 23.51 7.40
C GLU A 728 -22.49 24.04 6.46
N MET A 729 -22.92 23.25 5.46
CA MET A 729 -23.96 23.65 4.51
C MET A 729 -25.39 23.52 5.09
N LYS A 730 -25.58 22.66 6.09
CA LYS A 730 -26.89 22.29 6.66
C LYS A 730 -27.75 23.50 7.07
N PRO A 731 -27.23 24.55 7.72
CA PRO A 731 -28.05 25.73 8.06
C PRO A 731 -28.65 26.42 6.83
N SER A 732 -27.86 26.59 5.76
CA SER A 732 -28.33 27.24 4.53
C SER A 732 -29.35 26.36 3.79
N ILE A 733 -29.08 25.05 3.71
CA ILE A 733 -30.00 24.06 3.13
C ILE A 733 -31.34 24.09 3.86
N LYS A 734 -31.33 24.00 5.20
CA LYS A 734 -32.55 24.01 6.02
C LYS A 734 -33.39 25.27 5.76
N ARG A 735 -32.77 26.44 5.76
CA ARG A 735 -33.46 27.70 5.53
C ARG A 735 -34.16 27.74 4.16
N LYS A 736 -33.47 27.29 3.10
CA LYS A 736 -34.04 27.26 1.75
C LYS A 736 -35.16 26.22 1.63
N LEU A 737 -34.95 25.01 2.15
CA LEU A 737 -35.97 23.96 2.15
C LEU A 737 -37.22 24.35 2.94
N LEU A 738 -37.09 25.07 4.07
CA LEU A 738 -38.25 25.55 4.83
C LEU A 738 -39.15 26.48 4.01
N VAL A 739 -38.57 27.34 3.16
CA VAL A 739 -39.35 28.22 2.27
C VAL A 739 -40.12 27.40 1.24
N THR A 740 -39.45 26.45 0.58
CA THR A 740 -40.08 25.56 -0.41
C THR A 740 -41.17 24.69 0.22
N MET A 741 -40.90 24.10 1.38
CA MET A 741 -41.84 23.26 2.10
C MET A 741 -43.03 24.05 2.62
N LYS A 742 -42.82 25.28 3.11
CA LYS A 742 -43.91 26.14 3.56
C LYS A 742 -44.87 26.44 2.41
N GLY A 743 -44.36 26.84 1.25
CA GLY A 743 -45.20 27.10 0.07
C GLY A 743 -46.03 25.89 -0.34
N PHE A 744 -45.44 24.68 -0.26
CA PHE A 744 -46.16 23.44 -0.52
C PHE A 744 -47.27 23.16 0.51
N ILE A 745 -46.97 23.27 1.81
CA ILE A 745 -47.93 22.99 2.87
C ILE A 745 -49.05 24.03 2.88
N ASP A 746 -48.74 25.31 2.66
CA ASP A 746 -49.74 26.38 2.57
C ASP A 746 -50.70 26.15 1.39
N ASN A 747 -50.19 25.78 0.20
CA ASN A 747 -51.03 25.44 -0.95
C ASN A 747 -51.91 24.20 -0.69
N LEU A 748 -51.38 23.21 0.02
CA LEU A 748 -52.12 22.02 0.41
C LEU A 748 -53.26 22.38 1.36
N PHE A 749 -52.98 23.13 2.43
CA PHE A 749 -53.97 23.49 3.44
C PHE A 749 -54.95 24.58 3.00
N SER A 750 -54.63 25.38 1.97
CA SER A 750 -55.59 26.34 1.42
C SER A 750 -56.65 25.69 0.52
N ARG A 751 -56.37 24.50 -0.03
CA ARG A 751 -57.26 23.79 -0.97
C ARG A 751 -58.00 22.62 -0.32
N ILE A 752 -57.45 22.09 0.77
CA ILE A 752 -58.00 20.91 1.46
C ILE A 752 -58.61 21.35 2.79
N PRO A 753 -59.94 21.22 2.95
CA PRO A 753 -60.61 21.48 4.21
C PRO A 753 -60.10 20.55 5.32
N TYR A 754 -59.92 21.08 6.52
CA TYR A 754 -59.44 20.35 7.69
C TYR A 754 -60.34 19.16 8.04
N ASP A 755 -61.65 19.35 7.95
CA ASP A 755 -62.70 18.35 8.17
C ASP A 755 -62.73 17.24 7.11
N SER A 756 -62.03 17.40 5.98
CA SER A 756 -61.94 16.36 4.94
C SER A 756 -60.90 15.26 5.26
N TRP A 757 -60.00 15.49 6.21
CA TRP A 757 -58.97 14.51 6.59
C TRP A 757 -58.86 14.29 8.11
N ILE A 758 -59.47 15.16 8.92
CA ILE A 758 -59.73 14.91 10.35
C ILE A 758 -61.23 15.03 10.59
N VAL A 759 -61.89 13.90 10.83
CA VAL A 759 -63.34 13.83 11.06
C VAL A 759 -63.63 13.69 12.55
N ASP A 760 -64.71 14.30 13.05
CA ASP A 760 -65.11 14.19 14.46
C ASP A 760 -65.55 12.76 14.83
#